data_AF-A0A8B9E8H2-F1
#
_entry.id   AF-A0A8B9E8H2-F1
#
_cell.length_a   1.000
_cell.length_b   1.000
_cell.length_c   1.000
_cell.angle_alpha   90.00
_cell.angle_beta   90.00
_cell.angle_gamma   90.00
#
_symmetry.space_group_name_H-M   'P 1'
#
loop_
_entity.id
_entity.type
_entity.pdbx_description
1 polymer ?
#
loop_
_entity_poly.entity_id
_entity_poly.type
_entity_poly.pdbx_seq_one_letter_code
_entity_poly.pdbx_strand_id
1 'polypeptide(L)'
;MASTARRDVPEPPDFGILKRLARDQLIYLLEQLPGRKDLFIEADLMSPLDRIANVSILKQHEVDKLYKVESRPALSTSDQLCFLVRPRVKTMKYIADIVNADKMSGRSRKYKIIFSPQKFYACEMVLEEEGVFGDVTCDEWSFYLLPLDEDIISMELPEFFRDYFLEGDHRWINSVARALQLLNSLYGPFSRAYGIGRCAKMCYELWRELEEESEGDSQGRKPEIGNIFLMDRDTDYVTALCSQMVYEGLVDDTFRIKCGSVDFGPEVTSSDKSIKVLLNAQDKVFSQIRNEHFSSVFGFLSQKSRNLQAQYDRRRGMDIKQMKNFVSQELKGLKQEHRLLSLHIGACESIMKKKTKQDFQEMIKAEHSLLEGFDIRESTSFIEEHIDRQVSPIESLRLMCLLSITENGLNPKDYRSLKTQYLQSYGPEHLLTFHNLKRIGLLTEQAAGETLTAVESRVSKLVTDRAAGKITDAFNSLARKSNFRAISKKLGLIPRLDGEYDLKMPRDMAYVFSGAYTPLSCKIIEQVGPGLGGKALRPPRAPPPPLGAAPRGRGRPQRPLSPLPGGRCWSGGAGRAWRRCCGCSTAPSSRSEVLAAEAVSCLNRALAALRDIWEEIGIPEEQRLERTDVVKKHIKSLLDMMVAEEESLKERLLKSIALCRKELDSLCRELHLDPFEAEEESTILQMEKDLRTRVEVMLKQKRDRKQELKALQEQDRDLCDILCTSPFGIDSNAVPSLEELDRYRRHLASLSAEKERRREEFVSIKRQVILCMEELDHTPDTSFERDVVCEDEEAFCLSTDNIAALQNLLQQLEARRSLNEAVCVELRSRIAALWERLQVPVEERESFAVHMTGSRARTRKALQLEVDRLEELKLQNMKSVIQAIRVELAEYWDKCFYSQEQREAFSPYYDEDYTETLLQLHDAEVGKVKNYYETHKELFEAVQKWEENWKLFLELERKTTDPNRFANRGGSLLKEEKQRAKLQKMLSKLQEELESRVQAWEQEHEDAFLVKGQQFMEYVTEQWQLYRMEKEKEKQERHLKKSRQIEAEMMYGSTPRTPIKRRVLTPHTPGKLNGTSISSATPNSTVRSAFGATLYHSPTSRLPPSGGKLGQARTPSRVAVKPPRPGHRERNKENMSQLNGTTLSGGCTPTAPAQRNYSVNSVASTYSEFARELSKASRCDTSSRVLNSTTTNAYC
;
A
#
# COMPACT_ATOMS: atom_id res chain seq x y z
N MET A 1 -24.50 2.29 -38.74
CA MET A 1 -25.23 3.26 -39.63
C MET A 1 -26.49 3.78 -38.93
N ALA A 2 -26.88 5.05 -38.98
CA ALA A 2 -26.24 6.23 -39.58
C ALA A 2 -26.56 7.50 -38.77
N SER A 3 -25.54 8.32 -38.51
CA SER A 3 -25.70 9.69 -38.04
C SER A 3 -26.24 10.58 -39.17
N THR A 4 -27.55 10.55 -39.38
CA THR A 4 -28.23 11.66 -40.03
C THR A 4 -28.12 12.87 -39.10
N ALA A 5 -27.20 13.79 -39.41
CA ALA A 5 -26.94 14.96 -38.61
C ALA A 5 -28.25 15.76 -38.41
N ARG A 6 -28.77 15.74 -37.19
CA ARG A 6 -29.88 16.61 -36.78
C ARG A 6 -29.35 18.04 -36.88
N ARG A 7 -29.88 18.82 -37.84
CA ARG A 7 -29.41 20.18 -38.16
C ARG A 7 -29.62 21.21 -37.03
N ASP A 8 -30.24 20.79 -35.93
CA ASP A 8 -30.62 21.60 -34.78
C ASP A 8 -29.80 21.26 -33.51
N VAL A 9 -28.76 20.41 -33.62
CA VAL A 9 -27.81 20.13 -32.53
C VAL A 9 -26.64 21.12 -32.62
N PRO A 10 -26.26 21.82 -31.52
CA PRO A 10 -25.07 22.67 -31.51
C PRO A 10 -23.79 21.89 -31.83
N GLU A 11 -22.85 22.52 -32.53
CA GLU A 11 -21.49 21.99 -32.66
C GLU A 11 -20.78 22.00 -31.29
N PRO A 12 -19.93 21.00 -30.96
CA PRO A 12 -19.20 20.96 -29.69
C PRO A 12 -18.13 22.06 -29.62
N PRO A 13 -17.73 22.51 -28.40
CA PRO A 13 -16.70 23.53 -28.25
C PRO A 13 -15.31 23.09 -28.79
N ASP A 14 -14.50 24.02 -29.31
CA ASP A 14 -13.12 23.74 -29.74
C ASP A 14 -12.17 23.54 -28.54
N PHE A 15 -12.18 22.33 -27.98
CA PHE A 15 -11.23 21.92 -26.94
C PHE A 15 -9.75 22.02 -27.38
N GLY A 16 -9.46 22.23 -28.67
CA GLY A 16 -8.11 22.44 -29.21
C GLY A 16 -7.39 23.65 -28.60
N ILE A 17 -8.09 24.62 -28.01
CA ILE A 17 -7.48 25.72 -27.25
C ILE A 17 -6.71 25.23 -26.01
N LEU A 18 -7.17 24.17 -25.33
CA LEU A 18 -6.53 23.62 -24.13
C LEU A 18 -5.09 23.16 -24.40
N LYS A 19 -4.84 22.57 -25.59
CA LYS A 19 -3.49 22.17 -26.02
C LYS A 19 -2.57 23.36 -26.27
N ARG A 20 -3.10 24.48 -26.74
CA ARG A 20 -2.34 25.71 -26.98
C ARG A 20 -1.93 26.32 -25.64
N LEU A 21 -2.89 26.52 -24.72
CA LEU A 21 -2.65 27.02 -23.37
C LEU A 21 -1.61 26.16 -22.62
N ALA A 22 -1.77 24.83 -22.62
CA ALA A 22 -0.82 23.92 -21.99
C ALA A 22 0.58 24.01 -22.60
N ARG A 23 0.70 24.04 -23.94
CA ARG A 23 1.98 24.18 -24.64
C ARG A 23 2.64 25.52 -24.34
N ASP A 24 1.88 26.60 -24.37
CA ASP A 24 2.39 27.97 -24.27
C ASP A 24 2.82 28.28 -22.82
N GLN A 25 2.12 27.72 -21.81
CA GLN A 25 2.59 27.70 -20.42
C GLN A 25 3.87 26.87 -20.25
N LEU A 26 3.98 25.69 -20.89
CA LEU A 26 5.20 24.87 -20.82
C LEU A 26 6.41 25.58 -21.44
N ILE A 27 6.22 26.24 -22.58
CA ILE A 27 7.24 27.06 -23.25
C ILE A 27 7.74 28.15 -22.30
N TYR A 28 6.83 28.93 -21.71
CA TYR A 28 7.17 29.98 -20.74
C TYR A 28 8.00 29.43 -19.56
N LEU A 29 7.61 28.28 -18.98
CA LEU A 29 8.36 27.63 -17.90
C LEU A 29 9.75 27.14 -18.33
N LEU A 30 9.91 26.67 -19.58
CA LEU A 30 11.22 26.29 -20.13
C LEU A 30 12.12 27.50 -20.43
N GLU A 31 11.53 28.66 -20.78
CA GLU A 31 12.25 29.91 -21.08
C GLU A 31 12.69 30.66 -19.83
N GLN A 32 12.00 30.50 -18.69
CA GLN A 32 12.46 30.96 -17.37
C GLN A 32 13.83 30.38 -16.95
N LEU A 33 14.27 29.28 -17.55
CA LEU A 33 15.62 28.71 -17.40
C LEU A 33 16.39 28.90 -18.71
N PRO A 34 16.98 30.10 -18.95
CA PRO A 34 17.62 30.43 -20.23
C PRO A 34 18.99 29.76 -20.40
N GLY A 35 19.30 29.36 -21.63
CA GLY A 35 20.45 28.56 -22.02
C GLY A 35 20.09 27.10 -22.30
N ARG A 36 21.08 26.32 -22.74
CA ARG A 36 20.88 24.90 -23.03
C ARG A 36 20.60 24.10 -21.76
N LYS A 37 19.52 23.32 -21.79
CA LYS A 37 19.09 22.44 -20.68
C LYS A 37 18.86 21.01 -21.16
N ASP A 38 19.05 20.05 -20.27
CA ASP A 38 18.61 18.66 -20.46
C ASP A 38 17.29 18.46 -19.71
N LEU A 39 16.28 17.89 -20.36
CA LEU A 39 14.93 17.73 -19.82
C LEU A 39 14.65 16.28 -19.46
N PHE A 40 14.43 16.03 -18.17
CA PHE A 40 14.07 14.76 -17.56
C PHE A 40 12.54 14.68 -17.41
N ILE A 41 11.90 13.62 -17.91
CA ILE A 41 10.44 13.50 -17.98
C ILE A 41 9.99 12.20 -17.33
N GLU A 42 8.93 12.25 -16.54
CA GLU A 42 8.33 11.06 -15.92
C GLU A 42 7.54 10.20 -16.93
N ALA A 43 7.58 8.87 -16.76
CA ALA A 43 7.19 7.90 -17.80
C ALA A 43 5.68 7.88 -18.16
N ASP A 44 4.85 8.47 -17.33
CA ASP A 44 3.43 8.73 -17.56
C ASP A 44 3.23 10.05 -18.33
N LEU A 45 3.90 11.13 -17.92
CA LEU A 45 3.91 12.44 -18.58
C LEU A 45 4.46 12.45 -20.01
N MET A 46 5.27 11.46 -20.42
CA MET A 46 5.78 11.36 -21.79
C MET A 46 4.68 11.35 -22.87
N SER A 47 3.59 10.60 -22.68
CA SER A 47 2.51 10.51 -23.68
C SER A 47 1.65 11.78 -23.76
N PRO A 48 1.26 12.42 -22.63
CA PRO A 48 0.67 13.76 -22.64
C PRO A 48 1.58 14.82 -23.29
N LEU A 49 2.90 14.77 -23.05
CA LEU A 49 3.84 15.72 -23.64
C LEU A 49 3.93 15.59 -25.17
N ASP A 50 4.03 14.36 -25.70
CA ASP A 50 3.96 14.04 -27.15
C ASP A 50 2.75 14.71 -27.84
N ARG A 51 1.64 14.90 -27.11
CA ARG A 51 0.36 15.44 -27.59
C ARG A 51 0.27 16.98 -27.55
N ILE A 52 1.27 17.64 -26.95
CA ILE A 52 1.29 19.08 -26.65
C ILE A 52 2.52 19.76 -27.29
N ALA A 53 3.71 19.24 -27.02
CA ALA A 53 4.99 19.78 -27.46
C ALA A 53 5.91 18.63 -27.93
N ASN A 54 6.04 18.47 -29.24
CA ASN A 54 6.93 17.46 -29.82
C ASN A 54 8.41 17.84 -29.66
N VAL A 55 9.31 16.88 -29.91
CA VAL A 55 10.77 17.05 -29.78
C VAL A 55 11.32 18.27 -30.55
N SER A 56 10.74 18.61 -31.71
CA SER A 56 11.13 19.82 -32.46
C SER A 56 10.76 21.13 -31.77
N ILE A 57 9.61 21.20 -31.08
CA ILE A 57 9.23 22.37 -30.27
C ILE A 57 10.15 22.46 -29.05
N LEU A 58 10.37 21.36 -28.33
CA LEU A 58 11.25 21.36 -27.15
C LEU A 58 12.68 21.82 -27.50
N LYS A 59 13.20 21.40 -28.66
CA LYS A 59 14.50 21.85 -29.20
C LYS A 59 14.55 23.32 -29.63
N GLN A 60 13.41 23.96 -29.91
CA GLN A 60 13.36 25.40 -30.20
C GLN A 60 13.55 26.23 -28.91
N HIS A 61 13.13 25.72 -27.75
CA HIS A 61 13.28 26.37 -26.44
C HIS A 61 14.47 25.80 -25.62
N GLU A 62 15.56 25.51 -26.34
CA GLU A 62 16.90 25.13 -25.83
C GLU A 62 17.02 23.81 -25.06
N VAL A 63 16.08 22.85 -25.23
CA VAL A 63 16.25 21.48 -24.73
C VAL A 63 17.19 20.68 -25.66
N ASP A 64 18.38 20.32 -25.20
CA ASP A 64 19.33 19.53 -26.01
C ASP A 64 18.96 18.04 -26.02
N LYS A 65 18.86 17.43 -24.83
CA LYS A 65 18.54 16.00 -24.67
C LYS A 65 17.28 15.81 -23.83
N LEU A 66 16.63 14.68 -24.10
CA LEU A 66 15.45 14.20 -23.40
C LEU A 66 15.84 12.93 -22.63
N TYR A 67 15.66 12.96 -21.33
CA TYR A 67 15.88 11.83 -20.43
C TYR A 67 14.55 11.36 -19.84
N LYS A 68 14.43 10.06 -19.58
CA LYS A 68 13.31 9.49 -18.84
C LYS A 68 13.71 9.36 -17.37
N VAL A 69 12.84 9.75 -16.45
CA VAL A 69 13.03 9.48 -15.02
C VAL A 69 12.87 7.97 -14.78
N GLU A 70 13.92 7.34 -14.29
CA GLU A 70 14.00 5.90 -14.01
C GLU A 70 14.71 5.66 -12.67
N SER A 71 14.71 4.43 -12.15
CA SER A 71 15.30 4.09 -10.84
C SER A 71 16.83 4.19 -10.74
N ARG A 72 17.51 4.63 -11.81
CA ARG A 72 18.94 4.96 -11.82
C ARG A 72 19.12 6.36 -12.41
N PRO A 73 19.91 7.24 -11.78
CA PRO A 73 20.25 8.54 -12.35
C PRO A 73 20.86 8.42 -13.75
N ALA A 74 20.31 9.15 -14.72
CA ALA A 74 20.88 9.21 -16.05
C ALA A 74 22.00 10.27 -16.12
N LEU A 75 23.16 9.91 -16.66
CA LEU A 75 24.31 10.80 -16.75
C LEU A 75 24.08 11.90 -17.80
N SER A 76 23.57 13.05 -17.35
CA SER A 76 23.53 14.29 -18.12
C SER A 76 24.90 14.99 -18.10
N THR A 77 25.30 15.49 -19.27
CA THR A 77 26.48 16.36 -19.43
C THR A 77 26.16 17.84 -19.26
N SER A 78 24.88 18.25 -19.29
CA SER A 78 24.44 19.64 -19.20
C SER A 78 24.69 20.24 -17.81
N ASP A 79 24.96 21.54 -17.74
CA ASP A 79 25.05 22.32 -16.50
C ASP A 79 23.70 22.94 -16.07
N GLN A 80 22.63 22.66 -16.83
CA GLN A 80 21.24 22.95 -16.48
C GLN A 80 20.38 21.70 -16.65
N LEU A 81 19.73 21.25 -15.57
CA LEU A 81 18.81 20.11 -15.56
C LEU A 81 17.39 20.61 -15.26
N CYS A 82 16.43 20.21 -16.08
CA CYS A 82 15.01 20.49 -15.88
C CYS A 82 14.25 19.17 -15.70
N PHE A 83 13.39 19.07 -14.68
CA PHE A 83 12.63 17.87 -14.36
C PHE A 83 11.13 18.15 -14.51
N LEU A 84 10.45 17.45 -15.41
CA LEU A 84 9.01 17.51 -15.64
C LEU A 84 8.34 16.26 -15.05
N VAL A 85 7.68 16.43 -13.89
CA VAL A 85 7.34 15.33 -12.98
C VAL A 85 5.96 15.48 -12.34
N ARG A 86 5.37 14.36 -11.90
CA ARG A 86 4.23 14.35 -10.96
C ARG A 86 4.74 14.64 -9.54
N PRO A 87 3.92 15.22 -8.64
CA PRO A 87 4.32 15.54 -7.26
C PRO A 87 4.42 14.29 -6.36
N ARG A 88 5.45 13.47 -6.60
CA ARG A 88 5.70 12.18 -5.92
C ARG A 88 6.95 12.28 -5.04
N VAL A 89 6.81 11.93 -3.75
CA VAL A 89 7.93 11.87 -2.77
C VAL A 89 9.12 11.06 -3.29
N LYS A 90 8.88 9.90 -3.90
CA LYS A 90 9.92 9.05 -4.50
C LYS A 90 10.72 9.77 -5.60
N THR A 91 10.04 10.60 -6.39
CA THR A 91 10.66 11.37 -7.47
C THR A 91 11.45 12.56 -6.93
N MET A 92 11.05 13.13 -5.79
CA MET A 92 11.85 14.15 -5.10
C MET A 92 13.15 13.59 -4.54
N LYS A 93 13.11 12.43 -3.88
CA LYS A 93 14.34 11.75 -3.41
C LYS A 93 15.30 11.43 -4.55
N TYR A 94 14.80 10.96 -5.69
CA TYR A 94 15.61 10.77 -6.92
C TYR A 94 16.28 12.05 -7.43
N ILE A 95 15.61 13.20 -7.35
CA ILE A 95 16.21 14.49 -7.72
C ILE A 95 17.24 14.93 -6.67
N ALA A 96 16.96 14.73 -5.39
CA ALA A 96 17.90 14.99 -4.30
C ALA A 96 19.18 14.13 -4.40
N ASP A 97 19.06 12.84 -4.75
CA ASP A 97 20.20 11.95 -5.04
C ASP A 97 21.12 12.54 -6.12
N ILE A 98 20.54 13.12 -7.18
CA ILE A 98 21.30 13.75 -8.28
C ILE A 98 22.01 15.02 -7.79
N VAL A 99 21.29 15.91 -7.11
CA VAL A 99 21.85 17.18 -6.58
C VAL A 99 22.96 16.90 -5.57
N ASN A 100 22.75 15.96 -4.64
CA ASN A 100 23.74 15.59 -3.63
C ASN A 100 24.94 14.84 -4.24
N ALA A 101 24.77 14.04 -5.30
CA ALA A 101 25.89 13.44 -6.03
C ALA A 101 26.74 14.48 -6.81
N ASP A 102 26.10 15.49 -7.40
CA ASP A 102 26.81 16.63 -8.00
C ASP A 102 27.56 17.46 -6.93
N LYS A 103 26.92 17.78 -5.79
CA LYS A 103 27.57 18.44 -4.64
C LYS A 103 28.80 17.65 -4.16
N MET A 104 28.66 16.35 -3.93
CA MET A 104 29.78 15.47 -3.49
C MET A 104 30.92 15.37 -4.51
N SER A 105 30.65 15.58 -5.79
CA SER A 105 31.67 15.62 -6.85
C SER A 105 32.17 17.03 -7.17
N GLY A 106 31.76 18.04 -6.39
CA GLY A 106 32.16 19.44 -6.56
C GLY A 106 31.56 20.11 -7.81
N ARG A 107 30.53 19.51 -8.43
CA ARG A 107 29.90 20.02 -9.64
C ARG A 107 28.74 20.96 -9.28
N SER A 108 28.85 22.21 -9.70
CA SER A 108 27.73 23.16 -9.67
C SER A 108 26.90 23.04 -10.95
N ARG A 109 25.57 22.97 -10.83
CA ARG A 109 24.60 23.10 -11.94
C ARG A 109 23.43 23.98 -11.52
N LYS A 110 22.50 24.25 -12.45
CA LYS A 110 21.15 24.76 -12.13
C LYS A 110 20.14 23.61 -12.24
N TYR A 111 19.22 23.54 -11.28
CA TYR A 111 18.16 22.54 -11.24
C TYR A 111 16.78 23.23 -11.20
N LYS A 112 15.87 22.83 -12.09
CA LYS A 112 14.47 23.28 -12.09
C LYS A 112 13.52 22.09 -12.06
N ILE A 113 12.52 22.12 -11.19
CA ILE A 113 11.48 21.12 -11.06
C ILE A 113 10.15 21.76 -11.49
N ILE A 114 9.56 21.23 -12.54
CA ILE A 114 8.24 21.60 -13.06
C ILE A 114 7.27 20.50 -12.66
N PHE A 115 6.44 20.78 -11.66
CA PHE A 115 5.39 19.88 -11.20
C PHE A 115 4.17 19.96 -12.11
N SER A 116 3.54 18.82 -12.41
CA SER A 116 2.28 18.78 -13.17
C SER A 116 1.23 17.92 -12.45
N PRO A 117 -0.01 18.40 -12.27
CA PRO A 117 -0.54 19.72 -12.63
C PRO A 117 -0.30 20.79 -11.56
N GLN A 118 0.12 20.38 -10.36
CA GLN A 118 0.32 21.20 -9.16
C GLN A 118 1.48 20.60 -8.35
N LYS A 119 2.14 21.40 -7.52
CA LYS A 119 3.10 20.93 -6.51
C LYS A 119 2.38 20.51 -5.23
N PHE A 120 3.03 19.69 -4.41
CA PHE A 120 2.55 19.38 -3.06
C PHE A 120 3.59 19.82 -2.03
N TYR A 121 3.15 20.38 -0.91
CA TYR A 121 4.02 20.80 0.19
C TYR A 121 4.90 19.65 0.72
N ALA A 122 4.37 18.42 0.73
CA ALA A 122 5.14 17.21 1.08
C ALA A 122 6.30 16.90 0.10
N CYS A 123 6.32 17.47 -1.10
CA CYS A 123 7.48 17.41 -1.99
C CYS A 123 8.54 18.47 -1.63
N GLU A 124 8.11 19.64 -1.17
CA GLU A 124 9.00 20.72 -0.71
C GLU A 124 9.69 20.32 0.61
N MET A 125 8.94 19.78 1.57
CA MET A 125 9.50 19.20 2.81
C MET A 125 10.57 18.14 2.53
N VAL A 126 10.36 17.24 1.56
CA VAL A 126 11.35 16.20 1.24
C VAL A 126 12.61 16.78 0.60
N LEU A 127 12.51 17.89 -0.14
CA LEU A 127 13.68 18.59 -0.66
C LEU A 127 14.43 19.36 0.46
N GLU A 128 13.71 19.80 1.49
CA GLU A 128 14.29 20.43 2.69
C GLU A 128 15.00 19.41 3.59
N GLU A 129 14.34 18.28 3.89
CA GLU A 129 14.88 17.14 4.64
C GLU A 129 16.17 16.57 4.02
N GLU A 130 16.21 16.44 2.69
CA GLU A 130 17.38 15.94 1.95
C GLU A 130 18.46 17.04 1.72
N GLY A 131 18.25 18.25 2.25
CA GLY A 131 19.23 19.35 2.21
C GLY A 131 19.46 19.97 0.84
N VAL A 132 18.47 19.95 -0.06
CA VAL A 132 18.57 20.41 -1.46
C VAL A 132 17.56 21.50 -1.88
N PHE A 133 16.61 21.88 -1.02
CA PHE A 133 15.56 22.85 -1.34
C PHE A 133 16.12 24.21 -1.83
N GLY A 134 17.24 24.67 -1.27
CA GLY A 134 17.91 25.91 -1.68
C GLY A 134 18.65 25.84 -3.03
N ASP A 135 18.88 24.63 -3.57
CA ASP A 135 19.61 24.39 -4.82
C ASP A 135 18.68 24.23 -6.04
N VAL A 136 17.38 24.05 -5.81
CA VAL A 136 16.37 23.74 -6.83
C VAL A 136 15.36 24.88 -6.96
N THR A 137 14.91 25.17 -8.19
CA THR A 137 13.79 26.09 -8.46
C THR A 137 12.52 25.29 -8.76
N CYS A 138 11.43 25.57 -8.07
CA CYS A 138 10.19 24.79 -8.14
C CYS A 138 9.03 25.60 -8.73
N ASP A 139 8.43 25.11 -9.81
CA ASP A 139 7.34 25.75 -10.54
C ASP A 139 6.21 24.77 -10.85
N GLU A 140 5.02 25.28 -11.16
CA GLU A 140 3.84 24.50 -11.52
C GLU A 140 3.47 24.66 -13.00
N TRP A 141 3.25 23.54 -13.69
CA TRP A 141 2.61 23.49 -14.99
C TRP A 141 1.15 23.06 -14.82
N SER A 142 0.26 24.06 -14.74
CA SER A 142 -1.19 24.02 -14.49
C SER A 142 -2.02 23.36 -15.60
N PHE A 143 -1.47 22.32 -16.21
CA PHE A 143 -2.08 21.54 -17.28
C PHE A 143 -3.03 20.49 -16.68
N TYR A 144 -4.31 20.85 -16.59
CA TYR A 144 -5.35 19.99 -16.01
C TYR A 144 -6.08 19.09 -17.03
N LEU A 145 -6.17 19.49 -18.30
CA LEU A 145 -7.04 18.84 -19.29
C LEU A 145 -6.39 18.69 -20.67
N LEU A 146 -6.39 17.46 -21.18
CA LEU A 146 -5.90 17.06 -22.49
C LEU A 146 -7.04 16.57 -23.39
N PRO A 147 -7.33 17.25 -24.51
CA PRO A 147 -8.18 16.69 -25.56
C PRO A 147 -7.51 15.44 -26.16
N LEU A 148 -8.08 14.27 -25.91
CA LEU A 148 -7.72 13.01 -26.56
C LEU A 148 -8.34 12.95 -27.96
N ASP A 149 -9.58 13.40 -28.10
CA ASP A 149 -10.30 13.50 -29.37
C ASP A 149 -11.11 14.81 -29.46
N GLU A 150 -12.02 14.90 -30.43
CA GLU A 150 -12.97 16.01 -30.61
C GLU A 150 -14.00 16.11 -29.46
N ASP A 151 -14.40 14.97 -28.88
CA ASP A 151 -15.42 14.85 -27.82
C ASP A 151 -14.88 14.28 -26.49
N ILE A 152 -13.57 13.96 -26.41
CA ILE A 152 -12.94 13.34 -25.22
C ILE A 152 -11.83 14.24 -24.68
N ILE A 153 -12.00 14.72 -23.45
CA ILE A 153 -10.97 15.38 -22.63
C ILE A 153 -10.61 14.51 -21.41
N SER A 154 -9.33 14.45 -21.05
CA SER A 154 -8.79 13.63 -19.96
C SER A 154 -7.77 14.42 -19.12
N MET A 155 -7.68 14.15 -17.81
CA MET A 155 -6.64 14.73 -16.96
C MET A 155 -5.31 13.95 -17.01
N GLU A 156 -5.31 12.73 -17.58
CA GLU A 156 -4.16 11.81 -17.63
C GLU A 156 -3.47 11.62 -16.24
N LEU A 157 -4.27 11.52 -15.18
CA LEU A 157 -3.84 11.28 -13.79
C LEU A 157 -4.05 9.79 -13.42
N PRO A 158 -3.07 8.89 -13.69
CA PRO A 158 -3.25 7.46 -13.47
C PRO A 158 -3.38 7.07 -12.00
N GLU A 159 -2.84 7.85 -11.06
CA GLU A 159 -2.97 7.58 -9.64
C GLU A 159 -4.35 7.93 -9.05
N PHE A 160 -5.10 8.84 -9.68
CA PHE A 160 -6.31 9.44 -9.09
C PHE A 160 -7.28 8.39 -8.52
N PHE A 161 -7.48 7.29 -9.25
CA PHE A 161 -8.37 6.22 -8.80
C PHE A 161 -7.88 5.54 -7.51
N ARG A 162 -6.58 5.24 -7.42
CA ARG A 162 -5.97 4.62 -6.24
C ARG A 162 -5.97 5.62 -5.09
N ASP A 163 -5.42 6.80 -5.33
CA ASP A 163 -5.20 7.81 -4.30
C ASP A 163 -6.53 8.19 -3.64
N TYR A 164 -7.53 8.58 -4.44
CA TYR A 164 -8.83 8.98 -3.89
C TYR A 164 -9.67 7.79 -3.38
N PHE A 165 -9.98 6.79 -4.22
CA PHE A 165 -10.95 5.76 -3.85
C PHE A 165 -10.39 4.63 -2.97
N LEU A 166 -9.08 4.35 -3.00
CA LEU A 166 -8.46 3.32 -2.17
C LEU A 166 -7.72 3.88 -0.95
N GLU A 167 -6.90 4.92 -1.10
CA GLU A 167 -6.11 5.47 0.01
C GLU A 167 -6.81 6.63 0.77
N GLY A 168 -7.92 7.16 0.26
CA GLY A 168 -8.64 8.28 0.88
C GLY A 168 -7.96 9.65 0.70
N ASP A 169 -7.07 9.76 -0.27
CA ASP A 169 -6.29 10.97 -0.53
C ASP A 169 -7.07 11.99 -1.37
N HIS A 170 -7.57 13.02 -0.69
CA HIS A 170 -8.36 14.08 -1.28
C HIS A 170 -7.53 15.18 -1.99
N ARG A 171 -6.19 15.12 -2.02
CA ARG A 171 -5.33 16.18 -2.60
C ARG A 171 -5.60 16.47 -4.08
N TRP A 172 -6.15 15.50 -4.80
CA TRP A 172 -6.50 15.65 -6.22
C TRP A 172 -7.79 16.44 -6.48
N ILE A 173 -8.64 16.70 -5.47
CA ILE A 173 -9.90 17.45 -5.61
C ILE A 173 -9.65 18.87 -6.16
N ASN A 174 -8.60 19.56 -5.70
CA ASN A 174 -8.22 20.88 -6.23
C ASN A 174 -7.90 20.84 -7.74
N SER A 175 -7.23 19.78 -8.22
CA SER A 175 -6.96 19.64 -9.66
C SER A 175 -8.23 19.50 -10.49
N VAL A 176 -9.27 18.82 -9.96
CA VAL A 176 -10.57 18.71 -10.63
C VAL A 176 -11.33 20.03 -10.56
N ALA A 177 -11.38 20.69 -9.41
CA ALA A 177 -12.04 21.99 -9.26
C ALA A 177 -11.41 23.08 -10.16
N ARG A 178 -10.08 23.10 -10.27
CA ARG A 178 -9.34 23.99 -11.20
C ARG A 178 -9.58 23.60 -12.67
N ALA A 179 -9.75 22.32 -12.99
CA ALA A 179 -10.16 21.88 -14.34
C ALA A 179 -11.57 22.37 -14.70
N LEU A 180 -12.52 22.30 -13.75
CA LEU A 180 -13.87 22.86 -13.92
C LEU A 180 -13.81 24.37 -14.12
N GLN A 181 -13.06 25.10 -13.30
CA GLN A 181 -12.92 26.55 -13.43
C GLN A 181 -12.22 26.98 -14.74
N LEU A 182 -11.29 26.18 -15.27
CA LEU A 182 -10.71 26.39 -16.59
C LEU A 182 -11.74 26.22 -17.71
N LEU A 183 -12.61 25.21 -17.65
CA LEU A 183 -13.71 25.06 -18.61
C LEU A 183 -14.72 26.22 -18.49
N ASN A 184 -15.06 26.60 -17.26
CA ASN A 184 -16.01 27.67 -16.94
C ASN A 184 -15.55 29.05 -17.47
N SER A 185 -14.27 29.38 -17.31
CA SER A 185 -13.68 30.63 -17.81
C SER A 185 -13.47 30.68 -19.34
N LEU A 186 -13.27 29.53 -19.98
CA LEU A 186 -13.14 29.44 -21.44
C LEU A 186 -14.49 29.45 -22.16
N TYR A 187 -15.44 28.62 -21.71
CA TYR A 187 -16.70 28.30 -22.43
C TYR A 187 -17.96 28.93 -21.81
N GLY A 188 -17.78 29.79 -20.80
CA GLY A 188 -18.85 30.47 -20.07
C GLY A 188 -19.47 29.61 -18.96
N PRO A 189 -20.24 30.25 -18.05
CA PRO A 189 -20.75 29.61 -16.84
C PRO A 189 -21.73 28.47 -17.15
N PHE A 190 -21.52 27.28 -16.58
CA PHE A 190 -22.40 26.13 -16.79
C PHE A 190 -23.84 26.44 -16.38
N SER A 191 -24.85 26.11 -17.20
CA SER A 191 -26.24 26.48 -16.87
C SER A 191 -26.84 25.63 -15.75
N ARG A 192 -26.37 24.39 -15.57
CA ARG A 192 -26.74 23.46 -14.49
C ARG A 192 -25.61 22.47 -14.21
N ALA A 193 -25.42 22.14 -12.94
CA ALA A 193 -24.60 21.03 -12.50
C ALA A 193 -25.46 19.95 -11.82
N TYR A 194 -25.13 18.68 -12.06
CA TYR A 194 -25.69 17.52 -11.37
C TYR A 194 -24.54 16.65 -10.86
N GLY A 195 -24.63 16.17 -9.61
CA GLY A 195 -23.59 15.35 -8.98
C GLY A 195 -24.13 14.07 -8.37
N ILE A 196 -23.37 12.97 -8.46
CA ILE A 196 -23.60 11.75 -7.68
C ILE A 196 -22.27 11.17 -7.20
N GLY A 197 -22.19 10.90 -5.89
CA GLY A 197 -20.97 10.49 -5.19
C GLY A 197 -20.38 11.58 -4.28
N ARG A 198 -19.30 11.25 -3.57
CA ARG A 198 -18.63 12.13 -2.61
C ARG A 198 -17.58 13.01 -3.29
N CYS A 199 -16.80 12.45 -4.22
CA CYS A 199 -15.78 13.16 -5.01
C CYS A 199 -16.45 14.27 -5.84
N ALA A 200 -17.52 13.93 -6.56
CA ALA A 200 -18.37 14.85 -7.32
C ALA A 200 -18.90 16.01 -6.47
N LYS A 201 -19.34 15.73 -5.23
CA LYS A 201 -19.80 16.77 -4.29
C LYS A 201 -18.65 17.70 -3.88
N MET A 202 -17.52 17.14 -3.43
CA MET A 202 -16.35 17.92 -3.00
C MET A 202 -15.76 18.75 -4.15
N CYS A 203 -15.69 18.20 -5.37
CA CYS A 203 -15.23 18.92 -6.56
C CYS A 203 -16.16 20.07 -6.93
N TYR A 204 -17.49 19.91 -6.76
CA TYR A 204 -18.47 20.96 -7.01
C TYR A 204 -18.43 22.06 -5.95
N GLU A 205 -18.33 21.71 -4.68
CA GLU A 205 -18.24 22.67 -3.57
C GLU A 205 -16.96 23.52 -3.69
N LEU A 206 -15.79 22.90 -3.86
CA LEU A 206 -14.54 23.62 -4.06
C LEU A 206 -14.51 24.41 -5.38
N TRP A 207 -15.09 23.90 -6.47
CA TRP A 207 -15.19 24.67 -7.72
C TRP A 207 -16.03 25.94 -7.53
N ARG A 208 -17.13 25.88 -6.77
CA ARG A 208 -17.95 27.05 -6.47
C ARG A 208 -17.24 28.08 -5.60
N GLU A 209 -16.49 27.65 -4.58
CA GLU A 209 -15.65 28.56 -3.79
C GLU A 209 -14.65 29.31 -4.70
N LEU A 210 -14.01 28.60 -5.62
CA LEU A 210 -13.10 29.17 -6.62
C LEU A 210 -13.78 30.03 -7.70
N GLU A 211 -15.09 29.86 -7.93
CA GLU A 211 -15.88 30.74 -8.80
C GLU A 211 -16.26 32.03 -8.05
N GLU A 212 -16.66 31.92 -6.79
CA GLU A 212 -17.04 33.06 -5.92
C GLU A 212 -15.84 33.95 -5.56
N GLU A 213 -14.64 33.40 -5.44
CA GLU A 213 -13.38 34.18 -5.36
C GLU A 213 -13.03 34.94 -6.67
N SER A 214 -13.59 34.53 -7.82
CA SER A 214 -13.18 35.00 -9.15
C SER A 214 -14.00 36.19 -9.68
N GLU A 215 -14.10 37.26 -8.88
CA GLU A 215 -14.86 38.47 -9.26
C GLU A 215 -14.36 39.11 -10.57
N GLY A 216 -15.14 39.00 -11.65
CA GLY A 216 -15.06 39.90 -12.80
C GLY A 216 -15.41 39.31 -14.17
N ASP A 217 -14.68 38.28 -14.61
CA ASP A 217 -14.46 38.04 -16.06
C ASP A 217 -15.57 37.22 -16.77
N SER A 218 -16.47 36.59 -16.01
CA SER A 218 -17.54 35.71 -16.52
C SER A 218 -18.86 36.43 -16.83
N GLN A 219 -19.07 37.67 -16.35
CA GLN A 219 -20.39 38.32 -16.44
C GLN A 219 -20.81 38.64 -17.88
N GLY A 220 -21.81 37.90 -18.38
CA GLY A 220 -22.46 38.14 -19.67
C GLY A 220 -22.02 37.22 -20.81
N ARG A 221 -21.05 36.32 -20.60
CA ARG A 221 -20.79 35.22 -21.56
C ARG A 221 -21.98 34.25 -21.56
N LYS A 222 -22.28 33.68 -22.72
CA LYS A 222 -23.29 32.60 -22.83
C LYS A 222 -22.65 31.26 -22.53
N PRO A 223 -23.38 30.30 -21.94
CA PRO A 223 -22.94 28.91 -21.84
C PRO A 223 -22.80 28.28 -23.23
N GLU A 224 -21.60 27.87 -23.60
CA GLU A 224 -21.42 26.87 -24.67
C GLU A 224 -21.66 25.45 -24.10
N ILE A 225 -21.26 25.22 -22.85
CA ILE A 225 -21.52 23.98 -22.11
C ILE A 225 -22.75 24.14 -21.21
N GLY A 226 -23.89 23.60 -21.65
CA GLY A 226 -25.19 23.83 -20.97
C GLY A 226 -25.38 23.08 -19.65
N ASN A 227 -25.08 21.78 -19.60
CA ASN A 227 -25.23 20.96 -18.38
C ASN A 227 -23.93 20.19 -18.12
N ILE A 228 -23.49 20.14 -16.87
CA ILE A 228 -22.40 19.26 -16.43
C ILE A 228 -22.92 18.16 -15.49
N PHE A 229 -22.37 16.96 -15.65
CA PHE A 229 -22.67 15.77 -14.84
C PHE A 229 -21.38 15.28 -14.20
N LEU A 230 -21.32 15.30 -12.87
CA LEU A 230 -20.20 14.79 -12.08
C LEU A 230 -20.63 13.45 -11.47
N MET A 231 -19.87 12.38 -11.74
CA MET A 231 -20.23 11.02 -11.33
C MET A 231 -19.00 10.27 -10.81
N ASP A 232 -19.03 9.85 -9.55
CA ASP A 232 -17.96 9.03 -8.97
C ASP A 232 -17.96 7.61 -9.56
N ARG A 233 -16.77 7.04 -9.77
CA ARG A 233 -16.63 5.69 -10.36
C ARG A 233 -17.22 4.59 -9.45
N ASP A 234 -17.19 4.79 -8.13
CA ASP A 234 -17.70 3.86 -7.12
C ASP A 234 -19.22 3.67 -7.17
N THR A 235 -19.95 4.64 -7.71
CA THR A 235 -21.41 4.55 -7.93
C THR A 235 -21.80 3.50 -8.98
N ASP A 236 -20.87 3.09 -9.84
CA ASP A 236 -21.11 2.25 -11.01
C ASP A 236 -19.84 1.44 -11.33
N TYR A 237 -19.33 0.67 -10.37
CA TYR A 237 -18.17 -0.21 -10.61
C TYR A 237 -18.44 -1.30 -11.66
N VAL A 238 -19.69 -1.75 -11.78
CA VAL A 238 -20.11 -2.82 -12.71
C VAL A 238 -19.70 -2.51 -14.15
N THR A 239 -19.94 -1.29 -14.64
CA THR A 239 -19.53 -0.86 -15.99
C THR A 239 -18.03 -1.02 -16.25
N ALA A 240 -17.17 -0.92 -15.23
CA ALA A 240 -15.73 -1.07 -15.36
C ALA A 240 -15.24 -2.52 -15.15
N LEU A 241 -16.08 -3.41 -14.61
CA LEU A 241 -15.77 -4.82 -14.39
C LEU A 241 -16.14 -5.69 -15.59
N CYS A 242 -17.24 -5.38 -16.28
CA CYS A 242 -17.71 -6.12 -17.45
C CYS A 242 -16.76 -6.02 -18.66
N SER A 243 -16.63 -7.09 -19.43
CA SER A 243 -15.83 -7.17 -20.65
C SER A 243 -16.40 -6.28 -21.75
N GLN A 244 -15.55 -5.46 -22.38
CA GLN A 244 -15.99 -4.46 -23.35
C GLN A 244 -16.24 -5.10 -24.72
N MET A 245 -17.37 -4.83 -25.39
CA MET A 245 -17.76 -5.53 -26.64
C MET A 245 -17.82 -4.64 -27.91
N VAL A 246 -17.48 -3.35 -27.79
CA VAL A 246 -17.23 -2.45 -28.94
C VAL A 246 -15.76 -2.52 -29.39
N TYR A 247 -15.47 -2.09 -30.62
CA TYR A 247 -14.12 -2.20 -31.19
C TYR A 247 -13.02 -1.54 -30.34
N GLU A 248 -13.24 -0.31 -29.90
CA GLU A 248 -12.23 0.44 -29.13
C GLU A 248 -11.96 -0.17 -27.76
N GLY A 249 -13.01 -0.64 -27.07
CA GLY A 249 -12.88 -1.35 -25.80
C GLY A 249 -12.14 -2.68 -25.92
N LEU A 250 -12.37 -3.44 -27.00
CA LEU A 250 -11.58 -4.66 -27.28
C LEU A 250 -10.15 -4.35 -27.71
N VAL A 251 -9.89 -3.21 -28.34
CA VAL A 251 -8.51 -2.75 -28.60
C VAL A 251 -7.81 -2.41 -27.28
N ASP A 252 -8.47 -1.76 -26.33
CA ASP A 252 -7.90 -1.54 -24.99
C ASP A 252 -7.67 -2.85 -24.22
N ASP A 253 -8.69 -3.71 -24.09
CA ASP A 253 -8.56 -4.99 -23.37
C ASP A 253 -7.53 -5.95 -24.01
N THR A 254 -7.14 -5.73 -25.28
CA THR A 254 -6.22 -6.61 -26.03
C THR A 254 -4.80 -6.04 -26.22
N PHE A 255 -4.64 -4.72 -26.29
CA PHE A 255 -3.38 -4.03 -26.61
C PHE A 255 -3.04 -2.85 -25.68
N ARG A 256 -4.02 -2.39 -24.88
CA ARG A 256 -4.03 -1.19 -24.03
C ARG A 256 -3.87 0.15 -24.78
N ILE A 257 -4.85 1.04 -24.58
CA ILE A 257 -4.85 2.41 -25.07
C ILE A 257 -4.24 3.30 -23.98
N LYS A 258 -3.20 4.06 -24.31
CA LYS A 258 -2.59 5.08 -23.44
C LYS A 258 -2.67 6.44 -24.13
N CYS A 259 -3.27 7.43 -23.48
CA CYS A 259 -3.35 8.81 -23.95
C CYS A 259 -3.92 8.96 -25.38
N GLY A 260 -4.96 8.18 -25.72
CA GLY A 260 -5.55 8.14 -27.07
C GLY A 260 -4.65 7.51 -28.14
N SER A 261 -3.70 6.66 -27.76
CA SER A 261 -2.81 5.95 -28.68
C SER A 261 -2.62 4.49 -28.29
N VAL A 262 -2.29 3.63 -29.26
CA VAL A 262 -2.03 2.19 -29.08
C VAL A 262 -0.76 1.80 -29.82
N ASP A 263 0.08 0.96 -29.22
CA ASP A 263 1.31 0.43 -29.82
C ASP A 263 1.05 -0.98 -30.38
N PHE A 264 0.71 -1.08 -31.67
CA PHE A 264 0.45 -2.38 -32.30
C PHE A 264 1.75 -3.16 -32.52
N GLY A 265 1.83 -4.39 -32.00
CA GLY A 265 2.99 -5.27 -32.12
C GLY A 265 3.04 -6.11 -33.40
N PRO A 266 4.04 -7.01 -33.55
CA PRO A 266 4.22 -7.87 -34.72
C PRO A 266 2.98 -8.72 -35.07
N GLU A 267 2.17 -9.09 -34.07
CA GLU A 267 0.91 -9.82 -34.22
C GLU A 267 -0.20 -9.03 -34.95
N VAL A 268 0.01 -7.73 -35.17
CA VAL A 268 -0.83 -6.84 -35.97
C VAL A 268 -0.06 -6.29 -37.18
N THR A 269 1.19 -5.83 -37.00
CA THR A 269 1.97 -5.18 -38.06
C THR A 269 2.57 -6.16 -39.07
N SER A 270 2.61 -7.46 -38.75
CA SER A 270 3.32 -8.49 -39.53
C SER A 270 4.81 -8.15 -39.77
N SER A 271 5.44 -7.44 -38.83
CA SER A 271 6.84 -7.03 -38.89
C SER A 271 7.46 -6.93 -37.50
N ASP A 272 8.79 -7.04 -37.39
CA ASP A 272 9.51 -7.00 -36.11
C ASP A 272 9.47 -5.63 -35.39
N LYS A 273 8.72 -4.65 -35.92
CA LYS A 273 8.57 -3.30 -35.36
C LYS A 273 7.14 -3.06 -34.92
N SER A 274 6.98 -2.56 -33.71
CA SER A 274 5.72 -1.98 -33.27
C SER A 274 5.43 -0.66 -34.00
N ILE A 275 4.15 -0.32 -34.09
CA ILE A 275 3.68 0.92 -34.71
C ILE A 275 2.70 1.61 -33.75
N LYS A 276 3.12 2.74 -33.18
CA LYS A 276 2.26 3.67 -32.45
C LYS A 276 1.21 4.24 -33.41
N VAL A 277 -0.06 3.95 -33.15
CA VAL A 277 -1.22 4.51 -33.87
C VAL A 277 -1.95 5.45 -32.93
N LEU A 278 -2.36 6.61 -33.47
CA LEU A 278 -3.23 7.53 -32.76
C LEU A 278 -4.69 7.17 -33.05
N LEU A 279 -5.48 6.98 -32.00
CA LEU A 279 -6.88 6.59 -32.07
C LEU A 279 -7.75 7.82 -31.87
N ASN A 280 -8.15 8.46 -32.97
CA ASN A 280 -9.01 9.65 -32.94
C ASN A 280 -9.84 9.83 -34.22
N ALA A 281 -10.74 10.82 -34.24
CA ALA A 281 -11.64 11.11 -35.36
C ALA A 281 -10.95 11.38 -36.72
N GLN A 282 -9.66 11.73 -36.72
CA GLN A 282 -8.87 11.97 -37.94
C GLN A 282 -8.63 10.68 -38.74
N ASP A 283 -8.69 9.52 -38.09
CA ASP A 283 -8.73 8.23 -38.78
C ASP A 283 -10.18 7.88 -39.19
N LYS A 284 -10.45 8.04 -40.49
CA LYS A 284 -11.75 7.77 -41.14
C LYS A 284 -12.14 6.29 -41.19
N VAL A 285 -11.25 5.38 -40.82
CA VAL A 285 -11.57 3.96 -40.59
C VAL A 285 -11.97 3.80 -39.13
N PHE A 286 -11.12 4.22 -38.19
CA PHE A 286 -11.36 4.11 -36.76
C PHE A 286 -12.66 4.80 -36.31
N SER A 287 -12.87 6.05 -36.73
CA SER A 287 -14.08 6.84 -36.48
C SER A 287 -15.38 6.10 -36.83
N GLN A 288 -15.36 5.22 -37.84
CA GLN A 288 -16.53 4.48 -38.32
C GLN A 288 -16.70 3.08 -37.70
N ILE A 289 -15.76 2.63 -36.85
CA ILE A 289 -15.79 1.30 -36.21
C ILE A 289 -15.68 1.34 -34.68
N ARG A 290 -15.07 2.38 -34.09
CA ARG A 290 -14.69 2.45 -32.66
C ARG A 290 -15.84 2.11 -31.70
N ASN A 291 -17.03 2.65 -31.99
CA ASN A 291 -18.25 2.52 -31.21
C ASN A 291 -19.23 1.48 -31.79
N GLU A 292 -18.93 0.83 -32.91
CA GLU A 292 -19.75 -0.26 -33.45
C GLU A 292 -19.46 -1.56 -32.66
N HIS A 293 -20.48 -2.39 -32.45
CA HIS A 293 -20.28 -3.70 -31.81
C HIS A 293 -19.34 -4.58 -32.64
N PHE A 294 -18.42 -5.29 -31.99
CA PHE A 294 -17.33 -6.01 -32.66
C PHE A 294 -17.80 -6.98 -33.76
N SER A 295 -18.98 -7.58 -33.60
CA SER A 295 -19.57 -8.48 -34.61
C SER A 295 -19.91 -7.83 -35.96
N SER A 296 -20.08 -6.50 -36.01
CA SER A 296 -20.30 -5.75 -37.25
C SER A 296 -18.99 -5.31 -37.92
N VAL A 297 -17.89 -5.20 -37.16
CA VAL A 297 -16.66 -4.52 -37.56
C VAL A 297 -15.93 -5.24 -38.70
N PHE A 298 -15.74 -6.55 -38.61
CA PHE A 298 -15.00 -7.30 -39.65
C PHE A 298 -15.69 -7.24 -41.03
N GLY A 299 -17.03 -7.27 -41.05
CA GLY A 299 -17.83 -7.10 -42.27
C GLY A 299 -17.68 -5.69 -42.86
N PHE A 300 -17.70 -4.66 -42.01
CA PHE A 300 -17.43 -3.29 -42.43
C PHE A 300 -16.01 -3.12 -42.99
N LEU A 301 -14.97 -3.58 -42.28
CA LEU A 301 -13.57 -3.51 -42.70
C LEU A 301 -13.36 -4.21 -44.06
N SER A 302 -13.97 -5.38 -44.24
CA SER A 302 -13.94 -6.12 -45.51
C SER A 302 -14.58 -5.33 -46.66
N GLN A 303 -15.72 -4.67 -46.43
CA GLN A 303 -16.35 -3.82 -47.44
C GLN A 303 -15.54 -2.55 -47.72
N LYS A 304 -15.00 -1.90 -46.67
CA LYS A 304 -14.13 -0.73 -46.77
C LYS A 304 -12.89 -1.03 -47.60
N SER A 305 -12.28 -2.20 -47.42
CA SER A 305 -11.14 -2.69 -48.22
C SER A 305 -11.48 -2.81 -49.71
N ARG A 306 -12.58 -3.48 -50.06
CA ARG A 306 -13.05 -3.58 -51.45
C ARG A 306 -13.33 -2.19 -52.07
N ASN A 307 -13.96 -1.29 -51.31
CA ASN A 307 -14.23 0.08 -51.75
C ASN A 307 -12.94 0.88 -52.00
N LEU A 308 -11.93 0.75 -51.14
CA LEU A 308 -10.67 1.47 -51.25
C LEU A 308 -9.81 0.94 -52.39
N GLN A 309 -9.76 -0.38 -52.59
CA GLN A 309 -9.11 -1.00 -53.76
C GLN A 309 -9.76 -0.53 -55.07
N ALA A 310 -11.09 -0.45 -55.12
CA ALA A 310 -11.82 0.06 -56.27
C ALA A 310 -11.54 1.56 -56.55
N GLN A 311 -11.27 2.37 -55.51
CA GLN A 311 -10.80 3.75 -55.68
C GLN A 311 -9.37 3.80 -56.23
N TYR A 312 -8.46 2.96 -55.73
CA TYR A 312 -7.10 2.83 -56.25
C TYR A 312 -7.06 2.45 -57.73
N ASP A 313 -7.90 1.52 -58.18
CA ASP A 313 -7.86 1.04 -59.56
C ASP A 313 -8.51 1.99 -60.59
N ARG A 314 -9.19 3.06 -60.16
CA ARG A 314 -9.62 4.16 -61.05
C ARG A 314 -8.44 4.79 -61.81
N ARG A 315 -7.23 4.75 -61.24
CA ARG A 315 -5.98 5.22 -61.88
C ARG A 315 -5.72 4.57 -63.25
N ARG A 316 -6.29 3.40 -63.54
CA ARG A 316 -6.07 2.63 -64.77
C ARG A 316 -6.77 3.22 -66.02
N GLY A 317 -7.56 4.29 -65.86
CA GLY A 317 -8.29 4.93 -66.97
C GLY A 317 -8.32 6.46 -66.91
N MET A 318 -7.38 7.10 -66.22
CA MET A 318 -7.29 8.57 -66.09
C MET A 318 -6.45 9.20 -67.21
N ASP A 319 -6.82 10.41 -67.65
CA ASP A 319 -5.95 11.24 -68.49
C ASP A 319 -4.76 11.83 -67.69
N ILE A 320 -3.80 12.45 -68.37
CA ILE A 320 -2.57 12.99 -67.74
C ILE A 320 -2.86 14.10 -66.71
N LYS A 321 -3.88 14.93 -66.94
CA LYS A 321 -4.30 16.02 -66.04
C LYS A 321 -5.06 15.44 -64.84
N GLN A 322 -5.94 14.48 -65.06
CA GLN A 322 -6.63 13.72 -64.01
C GLN A 322 -5.62 12.96 -63.13
N MET A 323 -4.65 12.27 -63.73
CA MET A 323 -3.58 11.56 -63.01
C MET A 323 -2.73 12.52 -62.17
N LYS A 324 -2.37 13.71 -62.70
CA LYS A 324 -1.64 14.73 -61.93
C LYS A 324 -2.45 15.22 -60.73
N ASN A 325 -3.75 15.44 -60.89
CA ASN A 325 -4.64 15.81 -59.78
C ASN A 325 -4.76 14.68 -58.75
N PHE A 326 -5.02 13.44 -59.19
CA PHE A 326 -5.11 12.25 -58.32
C PHE A 326 -3.84 12.04 -57.50
N VAL A 327 -2.65 12.11 -58.12
CA VAL A 327 -1.36 11.95 -57.44
C VAL A 327 -1.09 13.07 -56.42
N SER A 328 -1.49 14.31 -56.71
CA SER A 328 -1.22 15.47 -55.85
C SER A 328 -2.26 15.72 -54.74
N GLN A 329 -3.52 15.33 -54.95
CA GLN A 329 -4.64 15.64 -54.05
C GLN A 329 -5.20 14.41 -53.32
N GLU A 330 -5.30 13.25 -53.99
CA GLU A 330 -6.00 12.06 -53.45
C GLU A 330 -5.04 10.98 -52.92
N LEU A 331 -3.99 10.66 -53.69
CA LEU A 331 -3.12 9.50 -53.45
C LEU A 331 -2.45 9.48 -52.07
N LYS A 332 -2.11 10.65 -51.51
CA LYS A 332 -1.55 10.75 -50.14
C LYS A 332 -2.57 10.28 -49.10
N GLY A 333 -3.81 10.74 -49.20
CA GLY A 333 -4.91 10.32 -48.32
C GLY A 333 -5.22 8.84 -48.48
N LEU A 334 -5.34 8.35 -49.72
CA LEU A 334 -5.60 6.94 -50.02
C LEU A 334 -4.48 6.01 -49.49
N LYS A 335 -3.22 6.44 -49.51
CA LYS A 335 -2.10 5.68 -48.90
C LYS A 335 -2.20 5.61 -47.38
N GLN A 336 -2.58 6.71 -46.74
CA GLN A 336 -2.77 6.76 -45.29
C GLN A 336 -3.98 5.90 -44.85
N GLU A 337 -5.13 6.06 -45.52
CA GLU A 337 -6.34 5.30 -45.23
C GLU A 337 -6.15 3.78 -45.47
N HIS A 338 -5.37 3.38 -46.49
CA HIS A 338 -5.02 1.98 -46.69
C HIS A 338 -4.12 1.43 -45.57
N ARG A 339 -3.09 2.18 -45.15
CA ARG A 339 -2.19 1.74 -44.06
C ARG A 339 -2.96 1.52 -42.76
N LEU A 340 -3.82 2.46 -42.41
CA LEU A 340 -4.63 2.42 -41.18
C LEU A 340 -5.67 1.29 -41.25
N LEU A 341 -6.33 1.11 -42.41
CA LEU A 341 -7.23 -0.01 -42.65
C LEU A 341 -6.54 -1.38 -42.48
N SER A 342 -5.32 -1.55 -43.00
CA SER A 342 -4.54 -2.78 -42.81
C SER A 342 -4.21 -3.06 -41.34
N LEU A 343 -3.87 -2.02 -40.57
CA LEU A 343 -3.61 -2.15 -39.13
C LEU A 343 -4.89 -2.51 -38.35
N HIS A 344 -6.04 -1.89 -38.67
CA HIS A 344 -7.30 -2.24 -38.04
C HIS A 344 -7.80 -3.67 -38.37
N ILE A 345 -7.51 -4.16 -39.58
CA ILE A 345 -7.75 -5.58 -39.95
C ILE A 345 -6.84 -6.50 -39.15
N GLY A 346 -5.53 -6.24 -39.07
CA GLY A 346 -4.59 -7.04 -38.26
C GLY A 346 -4.95 -7.06 -36.77
N ALA A 347 -5.37 -5.91 -36.23
CA ALA A 347 -5.88 -5.79 -34.87
C ALA A 347 -7.16 -6.62 -34.66
N CYS A 348 -8.12 -6.55 -35.60
CA CYS A 348 -9.34 -7.36 -35.57
C CYS A 348 -9.03 -8.86 -35.60
N GLU A 349 -8.12 -9.30 -36.47
CA GLU A 349 -7.67 -10.70 -36.52
C GLU A 349 -6.97 -11.15 -35.23
N SER A 350 -6.15 -10.29 -34.62
CA SER A 350 -5.41 -10.60 -33.39
C SER A 350 -6.34 -10.65 -32.17
N ILE A 351 -7.31 -9.73 -32.07
CA ILE A 351 -8.43 -9.80 -31.10
C ILE A 351 -9.19 -11.12 -31.29
N MET A 352 -9.57 -11.47 -32.52
CA MET A 352 -10.25 -12.74 -32.82
C MET A 352 -9.40 -13.96 -32.42
N LYS A 353 -8.10 -13.98 -32.71
CA LYS A 353 -7.20 -15.09 -32.32
C LYS A 353 -7.07 -15.23 -30.79
N LYS A 354 -7.16 -14.13 -30.03
CA LYS A 354 -7.10 -14.13 -28.56
C LYS A 354 -8.46 -14.44 -27.88
N LYS A 355 -9.57 -13.94 -28.41
CA LYS A 355 -10.92 -13.99 -27.80
C LYS A 355 -11.91 -14.97 -28.49
N THR A 356 -11.44 -15.88 -29.35
CA THR A 356 -12.26 -17.01 -29.88
C THR A 356 -12.14 -18.32 -29.10
N LYS A 357 -11.43 -18.35 -27.97
CA LYS A 357 -11.46 -19.50 -27.04
C LYS A 357 -12.86 -19.72 -26.48
N GLN A 358 -13.21 -20.99 -26.25
CA GLN A 358 -14.39 -21.40 -25.48
C GLN A 358 -14.42 -20.70 -24.11
N ASP A 359 -13.27 -20.64 -23.43
CA ASP A 359 -13.04 -19.91 -22.16
C ASP A 359 -13.66 -18.49 -22.13
N PHE A 360 -13.56 -17.73 -23.23
CA PHE A 360 -14.11 -16.37 -23.29
C PHE A 360 -15.62 -16.36 -23.55
N GLN A 361 -16.18 -17.35 -24.24
CA GLN A 361 -17.63 -17.50 -24.38
C GLN A 361 -18.27 -17.81 -23.02
N GLU A 362 -17.61 -18.66 -22.24
CA GLU A 362 -18.04 -19.06 -20.90
C GLU A 362 -17.85 -17.92 -19.88
N MET A 363 -16.77 -17.14 -19.99
CA MET A 363 -16.57 -15.90 -19.23
C MET A 363 -17.70 -14.88 -19.48
N ILE A 364 -18.03 -14.60 -20.75
CA ILE A 364 -19.15 -13.70 -21.09
C ILE A 364 -20.50 -14.26 -20.63
N LYS A 365 -20.72 -15.59 -20.73
CA LYS A 365 -21.91 -16.24 -20.15
C LYS A 365 -21.98 -15.99 -18.64
N ALA A 366 -20.88 -16.19 -17.91
CA ALA A 366 -20.81 -15.98 -16.47
C ALA A 366 -21.06 -14.51 -16.09
N GLU A 367 -20.41 -13.54 -16.76
CA GLU A 367 -20.68 -12.11 -16.55
C GLU A 367 -22.18 -11.80 -16.72
N HIS A 368 -22.82 -12.28 -17.79
CA HIS A 368 -24.23 -12.04 -18.04
C HIS A 368 -25.15 -12.74 -17.02
N SER A 369 -24.83 -13.97 -16.60
CA SER A 369 -25.56 -14.67 -15.52
C SER A 369 -25.49 -13.90 -14.19
N LEU A 370 -24.30 -13.37 -13.84
CA LEU A 370 -24.12 -12.53 -12.65
C LEU A 370 -24.90 -11.21 -12.73
N LEU A 371 -24.97 -10.58 -13.91
CA LEU A 371 -25.71 -9.35 -14.17
C LEU A 371 -27.24 -9.55 -14.14
N GLU A 372 -27.76 -10.57 -14.82
CA GLU A 372 -29.18 -10.93 -14.78
C GLU A 372 -29.59 -11.44 -13.38
N GLY A 373 -28.63 -11.99 -12.63
CA GLY A 373 -28.82 -12.54 -11.30
C GLY A 373 -29.34 -13.98 -11.29
N PHE A 374 -29.07 -14.73 -12.36
CA PHE A 374 -29.39 -16.15 -12.52
C PHE A 374 -28.13 -17.02 -12.43
N ASP A 375 -28.32 -18.33 -12.23
CA ASP A 375 -27.26 -19.35 -12.31
C ASP A 375 -25.99 -19.02 -11.51
N ILE A 376 -26.16 -18.32 -10.38
CA ILE A 376 -25.08 -17.82 -9.52
C ILE A 376 -24.16 -18.96 -9.05
N ARG A 377 -24.71 -20.14 -8.75
CA ARG A 377 -23.91 -21.33 -8.38
C ARG A 377 -23.04 -21.83 -9.55
N GLU A 378 -23.57 -21.85 -10.77
CA GLU A 378 -22.78 -22.21 -11.97
C GLU A 378 -21.69 -21.17 -12.23
N SER A 379 -22.03 -19.88 -12.04
CA SER A 379 -21.10 -18.76 -12.20
C SER A 379 -19.97 -18.81 -11.18
N THR A 380 -20.25 -19.13 -9.92
CA THR A 380 -19.23 -19.38 -8.89
C THR A 380 -18.33 -20.54 -9.28
N SER A 381 -18.87 -21.71 -9.68
CA SER A 381 -18.04 -22.85 -10.05
C SER A 381 -17.22 -22.62 -11.33
N PHE A 382 -17.70 -21.79 -12.27
CA PHE A 382 -16.86 -21.31 -13.38
C PHE A 382 -15.69 -20.44 -12.90
N ILE A 383 -15.89 -19.58 -11.90
CA ILE A 383 -14.82 -18.78 -11.31
C ILE A 383 -13.81 -19.69 -10.58
N GLU A 384 -14.27 -20.70 -9.83
CA GLU A 384 -13.39 -21.71 -9.22
C GLU A 384 -12.54 -22.42 -10.30
N GLU A 385 -13.16 -22.92 -11.37
CA GLU A 385 -12.44 -23.59 -12.48
C GLU A 385 -11.46 -22.65 -13.19
N HIS A 386 -11.81 -21.36 -13.38
CA HIS A 386 -10.97 -20.35 -14.02
C HIS A 386 -9.74 -19.97 -13.16
N ILE A 387 -9.87 -20.06 -11.83
CA ILE A 387 -8.77 -19.91 -10.86
C ILE A 387 -7.89 -21.16 -10.83
N ASP A 388 -8.47 -22.36 -10.76
CA ASP A 388 -7.74 -23.64 -10.74
C ASP A 388 -6.97 -23.89 -12.05
N ARG A 389 -7.54 -23.49 -13.20
CA ARG A 389 -6.89 -23.53 -14.52
C ARG A 389 -5.88 -22.37 -14.74
N GLN A 390 -5.73 -21.47 -13.78
CA GLN A 390 -4.81 -20.31 -13.81
C GLN A 390 -4.94 -19.44 -15.06
N VAL A 391 -6.16 -19.29 -15.60
CA VAL A 391 -6.38 -18.71 -16.94
C VAL A 391 -5.93 -17.25 -17.02
N SER A 392 -6.25 -16.46 -15.98
CA SER A 392 -5.94 -15.03 -15.90
C SER A 392 -6.26 -14.50 -14.50
N PRO A 393 -5.27 -13.98 -13.74
CA PRO A 393 -5.51 -13.44 -12.39
C PRO A 393 -6.44 -12.23 -12.41
N ILE A 394 -6.30 -11.36 -13.41
CA ILE A 394 -7.09 -10.11 -13.52
C ILE A 394 -8.55 -10.41 -13.90
N GLU A 395 -8.78 -11.29 -14.88
CA GLU A 395 -10.16 -11.66 -15.26
C GLU A 395 -10.84 -12.48 -14.14
N SER A 396 -10.09 -13.32 -13.41
CA SER A 396 -10.60 -13.99 -12.19
C SER A 396 -11.03 -12.98 -11.12
N LEU A 397 -10.22 -11.96 -10.81
CA LEU A 397 -10.60 -10.92 -9.84
C LEU A 397 -11.78 -10.08 -10.33
N ARG A 398 -11.87 -9.75 -11.62
CA ARG A 398 -13.02 -9.02 -12.19
C ARG A 398 -14.32 -9.79 -11.95
N LEU A 399 -14.34 -11.09 -12.23
CA LEU A 399 -15.51 -11.95 -12.00
C LEU A 399 -15.86 -12.08 -10.51
N MET A 400 -14.86 -12.25 -9.63
CA MET A 400 -15.08 -12.27 -8.19
C MET A 400 -15.67 -10.96 -7.65
N CYS A 401 -15.19 -9.81 -8.12
CA CYS A 401 -15.72 -8.50 -7.74
C CYS A 401 -17.13 -8.29 -8.31
N LEU A 402 -17.38 -8.70 -9.56
CA LEU A 402 -18.70 -8.61 -10.18
C LEU A 402 -19.73 -9.44 -9.39
N LEU A 403 -19.43 -10.70 -9.05
CA LEU A 403 -20.25 -11.56 -8.19
C LEU A 403 -20.48 -10.93 -6.80
N SER A 404 -19.46 -10.29 -6.22
CA SER A 404 -19.59 -9.60 -4.92
C SER A 404 -20.57 -8.42 -5.02
N ILE A 405 -20.46 -7.59 -6.05
CA ILE A 405 -21.31 -6.40 -6.21
C ILE A 405 -22.74 -6.75 -6.63
N THR A 406 -22.94 -7.78 -7.45
CA THR A 406 -24.29 -8.19 -7.87
C THR A 406 -25.07 -8.87 -6.74
N GLU A 407 -24.40 -9.43 -5.72
CA GLU A 407 -25.02 -10.16 -4.59
C GLU A 407 -24.95 -9.46 -3.21
N ASN A 408 -24.48 -8.21 -3.12
CA ASN A 408 -24.17 -7.49 -1.86
C ASN A 408 -23.16 -8.26 -0.97
N GLY A 409 -21.97 -8.51 -1.50
CA GLY A 409 -20.92 -9.31 -0.87
C GLY A 409 -21.03 -10.80 -1.19
N LEU A 410 -19.94 -11.54 -0.99
CA LEU A 410 -19.90 -13.00 -1.08
C LEU A 410 -20.29 -13.60 0.28
N ASN A 411 -20.95 -14.77 0.32
CA ASN A 411 -21.18 -15.42 1.61
C ASN A 411 -19.82 -15.86 2.23
N PRO A 412 -19.69 -15.92 3.58
CA PRO A 412 -18.38 -16.12 4.21
C PRO A 412 -17.72 -17.48 3.94
N LYS A 413 -18.46 -18.49 3.45
CA LYS A 413 -17.87 -19.76 3.03
C LYS A 413 -17.21 -19.61 1.66
N ASP A 414 -17.96 -19.11 0.68
CA ASP A 414 -17.51 -19.04 -0.71
C ASP A 414 -16.45 -17.93 -0.88
N TYR A 415 -16.52 -16.84 -0.12
CA TYR A 415 -15.43 -15.85 -0.02
C TYR A 415 -14.10 -16.50 0.39
N ARG A 416 -14.13 -17.35 1.43
CA ARG A 416 -12.93 -18.04 1.92
C ARG A 416 -12.47 -19.13 0.95
N SER A 417 -13.39 -19.82 0.28
CA SER A 417 -13.08 -20.81 -0.77
C SER A 417 -12.30 -20.15 -1.91
N LEU A 418 -12.92 -19.16 -2.56
CA LEU A 418 -12.36 -18.44 -3.70
C LEU A 418 -11.06 -17.70 -3.33
N LYS A 419 -11.00 -17.05 -2.16
CA LYS A 419 -9.76 -16.41 -1.67
C LYS A 419 -8.64 -17.43 -1.47
N THR A 420 -8.93 -18.61 -0.93
CA THR A 420 -7.92 -19.65 -0.68
C THR A 420 -7.40 -20.23 -2.00
N GLN A 421 -8.31 -20.61 -2.91
CA GLN A 421 -7.96 -21.05 -4.27
C GLN A 421 -7.12 -20.00 -4.99
N TYR A 422 -7.55 -18.73 -4.98
CA TYR A 422 -6.84 -17.65 -5.66
C TYR A 422 -5.41 -17.47 -5.12
N LEU A 423 -5.23 -17.44 -3.80
CA LEU A 423 -3.90 -17.29 -3.18
C LEU A 423 -3.00 -18.53 -3.41
N GLN A 424 -3.59 -19.71 -3.59
CA GLN A 424 -2.86 -20.93 -3.95
C GLN A 424 -2.47 -20.99 -5.44
N SER A 425 -3.34 -20.51 -6.34
CA SER A 425 -3.09 -20.47 -7.78
C SER A 425 -2.18 -19.34 -8.24
N TYR A 426 -2.34 -18.14 -7.66
CA TYR A 426 -1.68 -16.92 -8.15
C TYR A 426 -0.68 -16.29 -7.17
N GLY A 427 -0.60 -16.76 -5.92
CA GLY A 427 0.44 -16.39 -4.94
C GLY A 427 -0.07 -15.62 -3.71
N PRO A 428 0.62 -15.75 -2.56
CA PRO A 428 0.23 -15.14 -1.29
C PRO A 428 0.34 -13.60 -1.27
N GLU A 429 1.13 -12.99 -2.16
CA GLU A 429 1.24 -11.53 -2.31
C GLU A 429 -0.11 -10.86 -2.59
N HIS A 430 -1.03 -11.59 -3.23
CA HIS A 430 -2.39 -11.12 -3.47
C HIS A 430 -3.25 -11.00 -2.21
N LEU A 431 -2.76 -11.38 -1.03
CA LEU A 431 -3.43 -11.09 0.25
C LEU A 431 -3.65 -9.58 0.44
N LEU A 432 -2.69 -8.75 -0.02
CA LEU A 432 -2.82 -7.29 -0.06
C LEU A 432 -3.83 -6.84 -1.13
N THR A 433 -3.88 -7.51 -2.28
CA THR A 433 -4.92 -7.26 -3.30
C THR A 433 -6.33 -7.51 -2.74
N PHE A 434 -6.53 -8.61 -2.01
CA PHE A 434 -7.81 -8.90 -1.34
C PHE A 434 -8.16 -7.91 -0.22
N HIS A 435 -7.17 -7.44 0.56
CA HIS A 435 -7.39 -6.36 1.53
C HIS A 435 -7.87 -5.08 0.84
N ASN A 436 -7.15 -4.64 -0.21
CA ASN A 436 -7.48 -3.42 -0.94
C ASN A 436 -8.87 -3.51 -1.61
N LEU A 437 -9.20 -4.63 -2.28
CA LEU A 437 -10.51 -4.84 -2.90
C LEU A 437 -11.66 -4.91 -1.86
N LYS A 438 -11.41 -5.43 -0.66
CA LYS A 438 -12.39 -5.40 0.45
C LYS A 438 -12.55 -3.97 0.99
N ARG A 439 -11.46 -3.21 1.12
CA ARG A 439 -11.45 -1.82 1.63
C ARG A 439 -12.28 -0.86 0.76
N ILE A 440 -12.31 -1.07 -0.55
CA ILE A 440 -13.11 -0.25 -1.50
C ILE A 440 -14.46 -0.87 -1.88
N GLY A 441 -14.93 -1.88 -1.15
CA GLY A 441 -16.24 -2.48 -1.38
C GLY A 441 -16.40 -3.33 -2.65
N LEU A 442 -15.33 -3.51 -3.45
CA LEU A 442 -15.35 -4.34 -4.66
C LEU A 442 -15.47 -5.84 -4.36
N LEU A 443 -14.92 -6.31 -3.22
CA LEU A 443 -14.86 -7.74 -2.88
C LEU A 443 -15.01 -7.96 -1.37
N THR A 444 -16.26 -8.04 -0.91
CA THR A 444 -16.63 -8.11 0.51
C THR A 444 -17.20 -9.47 0.93
N GLU A 445 -17.23 -9.70 2.25
CA GLU A 445 -18.01 -10.76 2.90
C GLU A 445 -19.38 -10.20 3.31
N GLN A 446 -20.45 -10.94 3.13
CA GLN A 446 -21.80 -10.60 3.60
C GLN A 446 -21.82 -10.46 5.13
N ALA A 447 -22.26 -9.31 5.63
CA ALA A 447 -22.40 -9.08 7.07
C ALA A 447 -23.56 -9.88 7.67
N ALA A 448 -23.44 -10.25 8.95
CA ALA A 448 -24.43 -11.05 9.67
C ALA A 448 -25.66 -10.21 10.10
N GLY A 449 -26.48 -9.80 9.13
CA GLY A 449 -27.75 -9.09 9.39
C GLY A 449 -28.39 -8.47 8.14
N GLU A 450 -27.59 -8.07 7.15
CA GLU A 450 -28.05 -7.29 5.97
C GLU A 450 -29.03 -8.05 5.05
N THR A 451 -29.21 -9.36 5.23
CA THR A 451 -30.19 -10.16 4.49
C THR A 451 -31.66 -9.81 4.77
N LEU A 452 -31.96 -8.89 5.70
CA LEU A 452 -33.31 -8.60 6.22
C LEU A 452 -33.97 -7.30 5.68
N THR A 453 -33.70 -6.90 4.44
CA THR A 453 -34.43 -5.79 3.80
C THR A 453 -35.52 -6.24 2.81
N ALA A 454 -36.76 -6.18 3.28
CA ALA A 454 -38.01 -6.18 2.50
C ALA A 454 -38.35 -7.43 1.66
N VAL A 455 -38.84 -8.50 2.29
CA VAL A 455 -40.25 -8.97 2.21
C VAL A 455 -40.46 -10.19 3.11
N GLU A 456 -40.89 -9.97 4.36
CA GLU A 456 -41.41 -11.04 5.24
C GLU A 456 -42.86 -10.78 5.70
N SER A 457 -43.26 -9.51 5.83
CA SER A 457 -44.57 -9.07 6.38
C SER A 457 -45.83 -9.49 5.60
N ARG A 458 -45.73 -10.39 4.62
CA ARG A 458 -46.84 -10.89 3.79
C ARG A 458 -46.85 -12.40 3.49
N VAL A 459 -45.85 -13.20 3.87
CA VAL A 459 -45.78 -14.62 3.48
C VAL A 459 -45.80 -15.60 4.66
N SER A 460 -45.38 -15.19 5.86
CA SER A 460 -45.33 -16.00 7.10
C SER A 460 -46.71 -16.37 7.70
N LYS A 461 -47.75 -16.45 6.86
CA LYS A 461 -49.14 -16.76 7.22
C LYS A 461 -49.83 -17.80 6.32
N LEU A 462 -49.10 -18.41 5.37
CA LEU A 462 -49.69 -19.24 4.30
C LEU A 462 -48.99 -20.57 3.99
N VAL A 463 -47.99 -21.01 4.75
CA VAL A 463 -47.34 -22.33 4.56
C VAL A 463 -47.25 -23.09 5.87
N THR A 464 -48.28 -23.87 6.16
CA THR A 464 -48.26 -24.97 7.14
C THR A 464 -48.38 -26.30 6.40
N ASP A 465 -47.28 -26.84 5.85
CA ASP A 465 -47.09 -28.30 5.83
C ASP A 465 -45.66 -28.78 5.49
N ARG A 466 -45.44 -30.09 5.64
CA ARG A 466 -44.18 -30.87 5.65
C ARG A 466 -43.30 -30.87 4.37
N ALA A 467 -43.43 -29.89 3.47
CA ALA A 467 -42.60 -29.79 2.24
C ALA A 467 -41.40 -28.84 2.35
N ALA A 468 -41.18 -28.21 3.51
CA ALA A 468 -40.27 -27.06 3.68
C ALA A 468 -38.79 -27.30 3.31
N GLY A 469 -38.28 -28.54 3.35
CA GLY A 469 -36.85 -28.84 3.24
C GLY A 469 -36.22 -28.82 1.83
N LYS A 470 -37.00 -28.62 0.75
CA LYS A 470 -36.47 -28.52 -0.63
C LYS A 470 -36.89 -27.25 -1.38
N ILE A 471 -37.83 -26.49 -0.82
CA ILE A 471 -38.33 -25.24 -1.43
C ILE A 471 -37.54 -24.03 -0.90
N THR A 472 -37.06 -24.09 0.35
CA THR A 472 -36.26 -23.04 1.01
C THR A 472 -35.00 -22.65 0.25
N ASP A 473 -34.23 -23.60 -0.27
CA ASP A 473 -32.98 -23.31 -1.02
C ASP A 473 -33.23 -22.47 -2.28
N ALA A 474 -34.35 -22.71 -2.98
CA ALA A 474 -34.78 -21.89 -4.12
C ALA A 474 -35.37 -20.54 -3.67
N PHE A 475 -36.17 -20.52 -2.60
CA PHE A 475 -36.79 -19.29 -2.10
C PHE A 475 -35.78 -18.31 -1.48
N ASN A 476 -34.72 -18.82 -0.84
CA ASN A 476 -33.63 -18.01 -0.29
C ASN A 476 -32.82 -17.28 -1.38
N SER A 477 -32.80 -17.82 -2.60
CA SER A 477 -32.26 -17.14 -3.79
C SER A 477 -33.22 -16.03 -4.28
N LEU A 478 -34.53 -16.32 -4.33
CA LEU A 478 -35.58 -15.37 -4.75
C LEU A 478 -35.83 -14.21 -3.76
N ALA A 479 -35.48 -14.37 -2.48
CA ALA A 479 -35.74 -13.38 -1.44
C ALA A 479 -34.66 -12.30 -1.28
N ARG A 480 -33.43 -12.53 -1.79
CA ARG A 480 -32.30 -11.59 -1.66
C ARG A 480 -32.33 -10.52 -2.75
N LYS A 481 -32.74 -9.30 -2.39
CA LYS A 481 -32.64 -8.12 -3.27
C LYS A 481 -31.35 -7.38 -2.98
N SER A 482 -30.29 -7.68 -3.72
CA SER A 482 -29.08 -6.85 -3.70
C SER A 482 -29.38 -5.42 -4.19
N ASN A 483 -28.50 -4.49 -3.82
CA ASN A 483 -28.61 -3.08 -4.19
C ASN A 483 -28.53 -2.93 -5.72
N PHE A 484 -27.63 -3.68 -6.36
CA PHE A 484 -27.55 -3.75 -7.81
C PHE A 484 -28.85 -4.27 -8.44
N ARG A 485 -29.38 -5.43 -8.02
CA ARG A 485 -30.64 -5.98 -8.54
C ARG A 485 -31.81 -4.99 -8.37
N ALA A 486 -31.85 -4.25 -7.26
CA ALA A 486 -32.87 -3.23 -7.01
C ALA A 486 -32.76 -2.01 -7.95
N ILE A 487 -31.55 -1.47 -8.13
CA ILE A 487 -31.27 -0.34 -9.03
C ILE A 487 -31.51 -0.75 -10.49
N SER A 488 -30.98 -1.90 -10.91
CA SER A 488 -31.17 -2.47 -12.26
C SER A 488 -32.65 -2.66 -12.61
N LYS A 489 -33.48 -3.11 -11.65
CA LYS A 489 -34.93 -3.22 -11.83
C LYS A 489 -35.66 -1.87 -11.86
N LYS A 490 -35.18 -0.86 -11.12
CA LYS A 490 -35.77 0.49 -11.04
C LYS A 490 -35.49 1.34 -12.29
N LEU A 491 -34.26 1.31 -12.79
CA LEU A 491 -33.80 2.12 -13.93
C LEU A 491 -33.88 1.40 -15.27
N GLY A 492 -34.08 0.06 -15.26
CA GLY A 492 -34.11 -0.76 -16.46
C GLY A 492 -32.72 -0.94 -17.07
N LEU A 493 -31.71 -1.22 -16.23
CA LEU A 493 -30.33 -1.42 -16.69
C LEU A 493 -30.17 -2.75 -17.44
N ILE A 494 -30.94 -3.77 -17.07
CA ILE A 494 -30.99 -5.06 -17.76
C ILE A 494 -32.20 -4.98 -18.72
N PRO A 495 -32.00 -4.96 -20.05
CA PRO A 495 -33.10 -4.88 -21.00
C PRO A 495 -34.02 -6.10 -20.90
N ARG A 496 -35.34 -5.87 -20.85
CA ARG A 496 -36.32 -6.96 -20.92
C ARG A 496 -36.68 -7.20 -22.39
N LEU A 497 -36.28 -8.36 -22.90
CA LEU A 497 -36.36 -8.67 -24.32
C LEU A 497 -37.41 -9.74 -24.59
N ASP A 498 -38.51 -9.34 -25.24
CA ASP A 498 -39.44 -10.26 -25.90
C ASP A 498 -38.90 -10.66 -27.29
N GLY A 499 -37.65 -11.17 -27.35
CA GLY A 499 -36.95 -11.54 -28.58
C GLY A 499 -35.42 -11.49 -28.48
N GLU A 500 -34.70 -11.67 -29.60
CA GLU A 500 -33.24 -11.53 -29.67
C GLU A 500 -32.82 -10.05 -29.82
N TYR A 501 -31.64 -9.68 -29.28
CA TYR A 501 -31.11 -8.31 -29.35
C TYR A 501 -30.37 -8.05 -30.68
N ASP A 502 -30.82 -7.06 -31.47
CA ASP A 502 -30.15 -6.69 -32.72
C ASP A 502 -28.90 -5.80 -32.45
N LEU A 503 -27.72 -6.43 -32.46
CA LEU A 503 -26.42 -5.77 -32.31
C LEU A 503 -25.96 -4.99 -33.56
N LYS A 504 -26.69 -5.05 -34.68
CA LYS A 504 -26.42 -4.28 -35.91
C LYS A 504 -27.27 -3.01 -35.98
N MET A 505 -28.43 -3.01 -35.32
CA MET A 505 -29.34 -1.86 -35.18
C MET A 505 -29.78 -1.71 -33.70
N PRO A 506 -28.83 -1.37 -32.80
CA PRO A 506 -29.10 -1.31 -31.36
C PRO A 506 -30.15 -0.25 -31.01
N ARG A 507 -31.01 -0.57 -30.05
CA ARG A 507 -32.16 0.29 -29.65
C ARG A 507 -31.84 1.20 -28.46
N ASP A 508 -30.89 0.80 -27.65
CA ASP A 508 -30.40 1.48 -26.46
C ASP A 508 -28.88 1.18 -26.30
N MET A 509 -28.28 1.71 -25.23
CA MET A 509 -26.83 1.60 -25.00
C MET A 509 -26.38 0.23 -24.47
N ALA A 510 -27.27 -0.75 -24.21
CA ALA A 510 -26.85 -2.06 -23.71
C ALA A 510 -26.00 -2.86 -24.70
N TYR A 511 -26.01 -2.47 -25.98
CA TYR A 511 -25.23 -3.12 -27.04
C TYR A 511 -23.72 -3.14 -26.77
N VAL A 512 -23.19 -2.20 -25.96
CA VAL A 512 -21.77 -2.17 -25.59
C VAL A 512 -21.35 -3.36 -24.72
N PHE A 513 -22.33 -4.02 -24.08
CA PHE A 513 -22.23 -5.28 -23.34
C PHE A 513 -23.19 -6.33 -23.93
N SER A 514 -23.21 -6.47 -25.26
CA SER A 514 -24.01 -7.46 -26.01
C SER A 514 -25.53 -7.47 -25.75
N GLY A 515 -26.09 -6.40 -25.17
CA GLY A 515 -27.50 -6.31 -24.79
C GLY A 515 -27.81 -6.78 -23.36
N ALA A 516 -26.84 -7.26 -22.59
CA ALA A 516 -27.06 -7.77 -21.22
C ALA A 516 -27.20 -6.65 -20.18
N TYR A 517 -26.49 -5.53 -20.36
CA TYR A 517 -26.42 -4.45 -19.37
C TYR A 517 -26.24 -3.07 -20.03
N THR A 518 -27.04 -2.10 -19.60
CA THR A 518 -26.87 -0.67 -19.88
C THR A 518 -26.06 -0.04 -18.75
N PRO A 519 -24.96 0.70 -19.03
CA PRO A 519 -24.20 1.42 -18.02
C PRO A 519 -25.11 2.31 -17.14
N LEU A 520 -25.00 2.17 -15.81
CA LEU A 520 -25.81 2.96 -14.86
C LEU A 520 -25.56 4.46 -15.04
N SER A 521 -24.29 4.85 -15.18
CA SER A 521 -23.85 6.20 -15.55
C SER A 521 -24.61 6.76 -16.76
N CYS A 522 -24.59 6.05 -17.88
CA CYS A 522 -25.34 6.44 -19.09
C CYS A 522 -26.86 6.51 -18.83
N LYS A 523 -27.44 5.57 -18.08
CA LYS A 523 -28.89 5.52 -17.81
C LYS A 523 -29.37 6.70 -16.94
N ILE A 524 -28.54 7.16 -16.01
CA ILE A 524 -28.82 8.36 -15.20
C ILE A 524 -28.86 9.60 -16.11
N ILE A 525 -27.88 9.76 -16.99
CA ILE A 525 -27.81 10.88 -17.93
C ILE A 525 -29.02 10.86 -18.90
N GLU A 526 -29.44 9.68 -19.38
CA GLU A 526 -30.64 9.52 -20.23
C GLU A 526 -31.93 9.99 -19.53
N GLN A 527 -32.06 9.78 -18.21
CA GLN A 527 -33.26 10.17 -17.46
C GLN A 527 -33.30 11.67 -17.10
N VAL A 528 -32.14 12.34 -16.98
CA VAL A 528 -32.07 13.78 -16.69
C VAL A 528 -32.03 14.63 -17.97
N GLY A 529 -31.50 14.08 -19.07
CA GLY A 529 -31.34 14.77 -20.35
C GLY A 529 -32.66 15.04 -21.10
N PRO A 530 -32.96 16.29 -21.50
CA PRO A 530 -34.15 16.60 -22.27
C PRO A 530 -34.06 16.08 -23.71
N GLY A 531 -34.66 14.91 -23.98
CA GLY A 531 -35.05 14.51 -25.35
C GLY A 531 -34.06 13.65 -26.16
N LEU A 532 -33.12 12.96 -25.50
CA LEU A 532 -32.19 12.03 -26.18
C LEU A 532 -32.59 10.54 -26.10
N GLY A 533 -33.56 10.17 -25.26
CA GLY A 533 -34.15 8.82 -25.25
C GLY A 533 -35.08 8.57 -26.44
N GLY A 534 -34.81 7.54 -27.23
CA GLY A 534 -35.57 7.24 -28.44
C GLY A 534 -36.96 6.66 -28.19
N LYS A 535 -38.04 7.45 -28.39
CA LYS A 535 -39.42 6.94 -28.45
C LYS A 535 -40.18 7.42 -29.68
N ALA A 536 -40.38 6.48 -30.61
CA ALA A 536 -41.46 6.54 -31.58
C ALA A 536 -42.81 6.21 -30.90
N LEU A 537 -43.25 7.07 -29.98
CA LEU A 537 -44.60 7.05 -29.41
C LEU A 537 -45.20 8.46 -29.52
N ARG A 538 -46.45 8.53 -29.98
CA ARG A 538 -47.10 9.79 -30.38
C ARG A 538 -47.32 10.72 -29.18
N PRO A 539 -47.11 12.04 -29.33
CA PRO A 539 -47.68 13.00 -28.39
C PRO A 539 -49.22 13.01 -28.51
N PRO A 540 -49.97 13.33 -27.45
CA PRO A 540 -51.36 13.73 -27.57
C PRO A 540 -51.46 15.02 -28.40
N ARG A 541 -52.52 15.16 -29.20
CA ARG A 541 -52.74 16.37 -30.02
C ARG A 541 -53.04 17.58 -29.13
N ALA A 542 -52.18 18.60 -29.19
CA ALA A 542 -52.57 19.96 -28.85
C ALA A 542 -53.35 20.59 -30.02
N PRO A 543 -54.30 21.53 -29.77
CA PRO A 543 -55.05 22.22 -30.82
C PRO A 543 -54.17 23.23 -31.59
N PRO A 544 -54.53 23.60 -32.83
CA PRO A 544 -53.73 24.49 -33.66
C PRO A 544 -53.81 25.97 -33.23
N PRO A 545 -52.75 26.77 -33.40
CA PRO A 545 -52.77 28.21 -33.18
C PRO A 545 -53.43 28.97 -34.35
N PRO A 546 -54.14 30.09 -34.10
CA PRO A 546 -54.59 30.98 -35.16
C PRO A 546 -53.41 31.77 -35.76
N LEU A 547 -53.48 32.03 -37.06
CA LEU A 547 -52.46 32.72 -37.84
C LEU A 547 -52.59 34.25 -37.81
N GLY A 548 -51.44 34.93 -37.77
CA GLY A 548 -51.23 36.22 -38.44
C GLY A 548 -51.51 37.49 -37.65
N ALA A 549 -50.44 38.22 -37.30
CA ALA A 549 -50.05 39.38 -38.11
C ALA A 549 -48.68 39.97 -37.66
N ALA A 550 -47.93 40.48 -38.63
CA ALA A 550 -46.79 41.38 -38.50
C ALA A 550 -46.72 42.19 -39.82
N PRO A 551 -45.87 43.23 -40.01
CA PRO A 551 -44.83 43.75 -39.10
C PRO A 551 -44.74 45.31 -39.03
N ARG A 552 -43.72 45.82 -38.32
CA ARG A 552 -43.17 47.21 -38.33
C ARG A 552 -44.00 48.30 -37.59
N GLY A 553 -43.40 49.26 -36.88
CA GLY A 553 -41.99 49.35 -36.43
C GLY A 553 -41.52 50.77 -36.04
N ARG A 554 -40.43 50.84 -35.23
CA ARG A 554 -39.61 52.02 -34.84
C ARG A 554 -40.30 53.14 -34.01
N GLY A 555 -39.64 53.59 -32.93
CA GLY A 555 -39.98 54.85 -32.25
C GLY A 555 -39.67 54.92 -30.74
N ARG A 556 -38.47 55.34 -30.36
CA ARG A 556 -38.14 55.92 -29.03
C ARG A 556 -38.03 57.46 -29.19
N PRO A 557 -37.99 58.26 -28.11
CA PRO A 557 -38.68 58.17 -26.82
C PRO A 557 -39.25 59.55 -26.38
N GLN A 558 -39.91 59.65 -25.21
CA GLN A 558 -39.54 60.64 -24.16
C GLN A 558 -40.29 60.46 -22.83
N ARG A 559 -39.73 61.07 -21.78
CA ARG A 559 -40.19 61.28 -20.39
C ARG A 559 -40.26 62.82 -20.17
N PRO A 560 -40.73 63.34 -19.02
CA PRO A 560 -41.75 62.86 -18.07
C PRO A 560 -42.77 64.00 -17.73
N LEU A 561 -43.68 63.79 -16.77
CA LEU A 561 -43.70 64.54 -15.48
C LEU A 561 -44.88 64.15 -14.58
N SER A 562 -44.71 64.42 -13.28
CA SER A 562 -45.65 64.20 -12.17
C SER A 562 -46.25 65.56 -11.72
N PRO A 563 -46.87 65.77 -10.53
CA PRO A 563 -47.41 64.83 -9.51
C PRO A 563 -48.79 65.21 -8.88
N LEU A 564 -49.53 64.21 -8.35
CA LEU A 564 -50.27 64.23 -7.05
C LEU A 564 -51.34 65.36 -6.76
N PRO A 565 -52.02 65.38 -5.58
CA PRO A 565 -52.52 64.28 -4.73
C PRO A 565 -54.02 64.39 -4.35
N GLY A 566 -54.59 63.27 -3.88
CA GLY A 566 -55.70 63.24 -2.90
C GLY A 566 -57.13 63.18 -3.47
N GLY A 567 -58.11 62.62 -2.73
CA GLY A 567 -57.98 61.89 -1.47
C GLY A 567 -59.31 61.65 -0.74
N ARG A 568 -59.24 60.86 0.34
CA ARG A 568 -60.32 60.44 1.28
C ARG A 568 -61.32 59.41 0.76
N CYS A 569 -61.48 58.34 1.53
CA CYS A 569 -62.66 57.48 1.55
C CYS A 569 -63.84 58.21 2.24
N TRP A 570 -65.03 57.59 2.21
CA TRP A 570 -66.07 57.46 3.26
C TRP A 570 -67.25 56.74 2.58
N SER A 571 -67.55 55.46 2.80
CA SER A 571 -68.09 54.77 3.99
C SER A 571 -69.60 54.98 4.22
N GLY A 572 -70.39 53.91 3.98
CA GLY A 572 -71.83 53.81 4.27
C GLY A 572 -72.77 54.17 3.09
N GLY A 573 -73.94 53.55 2.93
CA GLY A 573 -74.47 52.37 3.63
C GLY A 573 -75.99 52.16 3.49
N ALA A 574 -76.41 50.91 3.21
CA ALA A 574 -77.80 50.39 3.21
C ALA A 574 -78.83 51.04 2.24
N GLY A 575 -79.97 50.38 1.96
CA GLY A 575 -81.02 51.01 1.13
C GLY A 575 -82.38 50.31 0.91
N ARG A 576 -82.41 49.06 0.41
CA ARG A 576 -83.63 48.26 0.06
C ARG A 576 -84.50 48.71 -1.14
N ALA A 577 -85.31 47.74 -1.58
CA ALA A 577 -86.61 47.81 -2.28
C ALA A 577 -86.65 48.09 -3.80
N TRP A 578 -87.14 47.09 -4.55
CA TRP A 578 -87.56 47.19 -5.96
C TRP A 578 -88.94 47.87 -6.12
N ARG A 579 -89.15 48.59 -7.24
CA ARG A 579 -90.24 48.27 -8.21
C ARG A 579 -90.10 48.99 -9.56
N ARG A 580 -89.99 48.18 -10.62
CA ARG A 580 -90.43 48.34 -12.03
C ARG A 580 -90.60 49.76 -12.63
N CYS A 581 -89.85 50.02 -13.71
CA CYS A 581 -90.36 50.02 -15.10
C CYS A 581 -89.18 49.83 -16.07
N CYS A 582 -89.08 48.69 -16.79
CA CYS A 582 -89.66 48.46 -18.12
C CYS A 582 -88.89 49.14 -19.27
N GLY A 583 -87.91 48.43 -19.85
CA GLY A 583 -87.17 48.81 -21.06
C GLY A 583 -86.19 47.70 -21.46
N CYS A 584 -86.35 47.11 -22.65
CA CYS A 584 -85.74 45.86 -23.12
C CYS A 584 -84.27 45.57 -22.71
N SER A 585 -84.02 44.36 -22.23
CA SER A 585 -82.68 43.75 -22.18
C SER A 585 -82.80 42.22 -22.27
N THR A 586 -82.64 41.67 -23.46
CA THR A 586 -82.52 40.21 -23.69
C THR A 586 -81.10 39.76 -23.34
N ALA A 587 -80.94 38.97 -22.29
CA ALA A 587 -79.67 38.32 -21.99
C ALA A 587 -79.30 37.31 -23.09
N PRO A 588 -78.02 37.11 -23.42
CA PRO A 588 -77.61 36.04 -24.31
C PRO A 588 -77.83 34.68 -23.62
N SER A 589 -78.68 33.84 -24.19
CA SER A 589 -78.90 32.45 -23.76
C SER A 589 -77.59 31.65 -23.77
N SER A 590 -77.41 30.75 -22.80
CA SER A 590 -76.15 29.99 -22.69
C SER A 590 -75.95 29.07 -23.91
N ARG A 591 -74.69 28.75 -24.25
CA ARG A 591 -74.40 27.83 -25.36
C ARG A 591 -75.08 26.46 -25.18
N SER A 592 -75.25 26.02 -23.93
CA SER A 592 -76.02 24.82 -23.55
C SER A 592 -77.52 24.96 -23.87
N GLU A 593 -78.16 26.09 -23.56
CA GLU A 593 -79.56 26.34 -23.93
C GLU A 593 -79.74 26.38 -25.46
N VAL A 594 -78.81 27.02 -26.18
CA VAL A 594 -78.83 27.09 -27.64
C VAL A 594 -78.71 25.69 -28.27
N LEU A 595 -77.78 24.85 -27.78
CA LEU A 595 -77.64 23.47 -28.23
C LEU A 595 -78.85 22.59 -27.87
N ALA A 596 -79.48 22.81 -26.70
CA ALA A 596 -80.71 22.11 -26.34
C ALA A 596 -81.88 22.49 -27.27
N ALA A 597 -82.03 23.78 -27.60
CA ALA A 597 -83.01 24.26 -28.57
C ALA A 597 -82.73 23.73 -29.98
N GLU A 598 -81.46 23.62 -30.39
CA GLU A 598 -81.06 23.03 -31.67
C GLU A 598 -81.38 21.52 -31.72
N ALA A 599 -81.14 20.78 -30.64
CA ALA A 599 -81.50 19.36 -30.53
C ALA A 599 -83.02 19.14 -30.66
N VAL A 600 -83.84 19.96 -29.99
CA VAL A 600 -85.30 19.94 -30.14
C VAL A 600 -85.73 20.31 -31.57
N SER A 601 -85.09 21.30 -32.19
CA SER A 601 -85.32 21.67 -33.60
C SER A 601 -84.93 20.55 -34.58
N CYS A 602 -83.89 19.78 -34.28
CA CYS A 602 -83.49 18.61 -35.05
C CYS A 602 -84.52 17.47 -34.94
N LEU A 603 -84.95 17.15 -33.70
CA LEU A 603 -85.99 16.15 -33.44
C LEU A 603 -87.31 16.51 -34.13
N ASN A 604 -87.77 17.76 -34.04
CA ASN A 604 -89.00 18.22 -34.68
C ASN A 604 -88.96 18.10 -36.21
N ARG A 605 -87.81 18.39 -36.83
CA ARG A 605 -87.61 18.18 -38.28
C ARG A 605 -87.63 16.69 -38.66
N ALA A 606 -87.01 15.84 -37.86
CA ALA A 606 -87.02 14.39 -38.09
C ALA A 606 -88.44 13.80 -37.95
N LEU A 607 -89.21 14.22 -36.94
CA LEU A 607 -90.60 13.79 -36.74
C LEU A 607 -91.54 14.29 -37.85
N ALA A 608 -91.33 15.52 -38.36
CA ALA A 608 -92.05 16.02 -39.53
C ALA A 608 -91.79 15.15 -40.77
N ALA A 609 -90.51 14.93 -41.12
CA ALA A 609 -90.15 14.10 -42.27
C ALA A 609 -90.65 12.65 -42.17
N LEU A 610 -90.68 12.08 -40.95
CA LEU A 610 -91.28 10.75 -40.72
C LEU A 610 -92.79 10.72 -41.00
N ARG A 611 -93.54 11.73 -40.54
CA ARG A 611 -94.97 11.86 -40.88
C ARG A 611 -95.17 11.98 -42.39
N ASP A 612 -94.40 12.83 -43.05
CA ASP A 612 -94.54 13.10 -44.49
C ASP A 612 -94.31 11.82 -45.32
N ILE A 613 -93.29 11.03 -44.95
CA ILE A 613 -93.05 9.68 -45.52
C ILE A 613 -94.20 8.70 -45.22
N TRP A 614 -94.81 8.75 -44.04
CA TRP A 614 -95.97 7.90 -43.70
C TRP A 614 -97.28 8.34 -44.40
N GLU A 615 -97.34 9.58 -44.89
CA GLU A 615 -98.41 10.08 -45.76
C GLU A 615 -98.19 9.63 -47.21
N GLU A 616 -96.97 9.73 -47.75
CA GLU A 616 -96.62 9.18 -49.08
C GLU A 616 -96.87 7.66 -49.18
N ILE A 617 -96.58 6.90 -48.12
CA ILE A 617 -96.78 5.44 -48.06
C ILE A 617 -98.25 5.06 -47.77
N GLY A 618 -99.09 6.00 -47.29
CA GLY A 618 -100.49 5.73 -46.95
C GLY A 618 -100.69 4.89 -45.67
N ILE A 619 -99.80 5.01 -44.68
CA ILE A 619 -99.86 4.24 -43.43
C ILE A 619 -101.04 4.71 -42.55
N PRO A 620 -101.89 3.80 -42.02
CA PRO A 620 -102.98 4.17 -41.10
C PRO A 620 -102.50 4.82 -39.80
N GLU A 621 -103.27 5.79 -39.30
CA GLU A 621 -102.90 6.65 -38.16
C GLU A 621 -102.57 5.86 -36.87
N GLU A 622 -103.29 4.78 -36.58
CA GLU A 622 -103.00 3.91 -35.42
C GLU A 622 -101.55 3.39 -35.45
N GLN A 623 -101.07 2.94 -36.61
CA GLN A 623 -99.70 2.45 -36.75
C GLN A 623 -98.65 3.58 -36.82
N ARG A 624 -99.07 4.83 -37.03
CA ARG A 624 -98.18 6.00 -36.86
C ARG A 624 -98.07 6.36 -35.38
N LEU A 625 -99.16 6.23 -34.63
CA LEU A 625 -99.19 6.39 -33.17
C LEU A 625 -98.28 5.35 -32.49
N GLU A 626 -98.33 4.09 -32.90
CA GLU A 626 -97.42 3.03 -32.42
C GLU A 626 -95.95 3.38 -32.69
N ARG A 627 -95.62 3.77 -33.93
CA ARG A 627 -94.24 4.12 -34.33
C ARG A 627 -93.72 5.35 -33.57
N THR A 628 -94.55 6.38 -33.39
CA THR A 628 -94.17 7.58 -32.61
C THR A 628 -94.05 7.31 -31.12
N ASP A 629 -94.88 6.44 -30.53
CA ASP A 629 -94.74 6.06 -29.12
C ASP A 629 -93.48 5.23 -28.86
N VAL A 630 -93.04 4.39 -29.82
CA VAL A 630 -91.71 3.74 -29.77
C VAL A 630 -90.58 4.76 -29.77
N VAL A 631 -90.60 5.76 -30.67
CA VAL A 631 -89.59 6.84 -30.70
C VAL A 631 -89.59 7.62 -29.37
N LYS A 632 -90.77 7.99 -28.86
CA LYS A 632 -90.96 8.65 -27.57
C LYS A 632 -90.43 7.81 -26.39
N LYS A 633 -90.65 6.50 -26.38
CA LYS A 633 -90.11 5.58 -25.36
C LYS A 633 -88.58 5.55 -25.37
N HIS A 634 -87.95 5.48 -26.54
CA HIS A 634 -86.48 5.51 -26.63
C HIS A 634 -85.89 6.86 -26.19
N ILE A 635 -86.47 7.98 -26.61
CA ILE A 635 -86.02 9.32 -26.22
C ILE A 635 -86.21 9.53 -24.71
N LYS A 636 -87.37 9.15 -24.15
CA LYS A 636 -87.60 9.22 -22.70
C LYS A 636 -86.61 8.37 -21.92
N SER A 637 -86.39 7.11 -22.33
CA SER A 637 -85.43 6.22 -21.67
C SER A 637 -84.01 6.82 -21.63
N LEU A 638 -83.54 7.40 -22.74
CA LEU A 638 -82.23 8.07 -22.78
C LEU A 638 -82.15 9.27 -21.84
N LEU A 639 -83.17 10.14 -21.84
CA LEU A 639 -83.20 11.32 -20.97
C LEU A 639 -83.32 10.96 -19.49
N ASP A 640 -84.16 9.98 -19.15
CA ASP A 640 -84.32 9.48 -17.78
C ASP A 640 -82.99 8.90 -17.24
N MET A 641 -82.24 8.16 -18.07
CA MET A 641 -80.90 7.66 -17.71
C MET A 641 -79.92 8.81 -17.47
N MET A 642 -79.83 9.79 -18.37
CA MET A 642 -78.90 10.92 -18.22
C MET A 642 -79.21 11.77 -16.98
N VAL A 643 -80.50 11.98 -16.64
CA VAL A 643 -80.89 12.67 -15.41
C VAL A 643 -80.49 11.86 -14.17
N ALA A 644 -80.72 10.54 -14.16
CA ALA A 644 -80.33 9.68 -13.05
C ALA A 644 -78.80 9.61 -12.84
N GLU A 645 -78.00 9.67 -13.91
CA GLU A 645 -76.53 9.75 -13.82
C GLU A 645 -76.04 11.05 -13.15
N GLU A 646 -76.64 12.19 -13.49
CA GLU A 646 -76.32 13.50 -12.91
C GLU A 646 -76.84 13.65 -11.46
N GLU A 647 -78.03 13.12 -11.13
CA GLU A 647 -78.51 13.05 -9.75
C GLU A 647 -77.60 12.17 -8.88
N SER A 648 -77.17 11.02 -9.42
CA SER A 648 -76.17 10.14 -8.80
C SER A 648 -74.80 10.80 -8.65
N LEU A 649 -74.37 11.66 -9.58
CA LEU A 649 -73.16 12.46 -9.45
C LEU A 649 -73.28 13.48 -8.32
N LYS A 650 -74.39 14.22 -8.27
CA LYS A 650 -74.69 15.19 -7.20
C LYS A 650 -74.71 14.54 -5.82
N GLU A 651 -75.34 13.39 -5.66
CA GLU A 651 -75.30 12.64 -4.40
C GLU A 651 -73.88 12.23 -4.00
N ARG A 652 -73.08 11.71 -4.95
CA ARG A 652 -71.70 11.29 -4.68
C ARG A 652 -70.82 12.45 -4.24
N LEU A 653 -70.96 13.64 -4.84
CA LEU A 653 -70.24 14.84 -4.44
C LEU A 653 -70.62 15.29 -3.02
N LEU A 654 -71.92 15.32 -2.69
CA LEU A 654 -72.37 15.67 -1.33
C LEU A 654 -71.90 14.67 -0.26
N LYS A 655 -71.89 13.37 -0.60
CA LYS A 655 -71.34 12.30 0.24
C LYS A 655 -69.82 12.44 0.43
N SER A 656 -69.07 12.82 -0.63
CA SER A 656 -67.64 13.12 -0.55
C SER A 656 -67.35 14.31 0.38
N ILE A 657 -68.06 15.44 0.21
CA ILE A 657 -67.93 16.64 1.08
C ILE A 657 -68.11 16.29 2.56
N ALA A 658 -69.15 15.51 2.89
CA ALA A 658 -69.44 15.12 4.27
C ALA A 658 -68.33 14.24 4.89
N LEU A 659 -67.73 13.35 4.09
CA LEU A 659 -66.60 12.53 4.52
C LEU A 659 -65.33 13.38 4.67
N CYS A 660 -64.98 14.22 3.69
CA CYS A 660 -63.79 15.06 3.74
C CYS A 660 -63.81 16.06 4.90
N ARG A 661 -64.97 16.64 5.26
CA ARG A 661 -65.09 17.48 6.47
C ARG A 661 -64.76 16.68 7.74
N LYS A 662 -65.40 15.53 7.94
CA LYS A 662 -65.16 14.66 9.11
C LYS A 662 -63.71 14.17 9.20
N GLU A 663 -63.07 13.87 8.08
CA GLU A 663 -61.66 13.47 8.04
C GLU A 663 -60.73 14.65 8.36
N LEU A 664 -61.00 15.84 7.80
CA LEU A 664 -60.25 17.05 8.09
C LEU A 664 -60.35 17.46 9.57
N ASP A 665 -61.55 17.39 10.17
CA ASP A 665 -61.78 17.61 11.60
C ASP A 665 -61.01 16.62 12.47
N SER A 666 -60.74 15.41 11.99
CA SER A 666 -59.90 14.42 12.68
C SER A 666 -58.42 14.78 12.56
N LEU A 667 -57.97 15.12 11.35
CA LEU A 667 -56.57 15.43 11.06
C LEU A 667 -56.10 16.73 11.72
N CYS A 668 -56.94 17.76 11.81
CA CYS A 668 -56.59 19.00 12.52
C CYS A 668 -56.37 18.75 14.02
N ARG A 669 -57.21 17.92 14.66
CA ARG A 669 -57.03 17.50 16.06
C ARG A 669 -55.76 16.66 16.27
N GLU A 670 -55.45 15.72 15.37
CA GLU A 670 -54.21 14.93 15.46
C GLU A 670 -52.94 15.78 15.24
N LEU A 671 -52.98 16.76 14.34
CA LEU A 671 -51.84 17.62 14.00
C LEU A 671 -51.67 18.82 14.96
N HIS A 672 -52.64 19.04 15.85
CA HIS A 672 -52.76 20.23 16.71
C HIS A 672 -52.80 21.52 15.89
N LEU A 673 -53.76 21.59 14.96
CA LEU A 673 -54.02 22.73 14.07
C LEU A 673 -55.49 23.18 14.20
N ASP A 674 -55.74 24.45 13.89
CA ASP A 674 -57.08 25.03 13.95
C ASP A 674 -58.06 24.40 12.93
N PRO A 675 -59.37 24.37 13.24
CA PRO A 675 -60.41 23.94 12.30
C PRO A 675 -60.41 24.75 11.00
N PHE A 676 -60.81 24.12 9.89
CA PHE A 676 -60.89 24.78 8.60
C PHE A 676 -62.28 25.36 8.33
N GLU A 677 -62.39 26.69 8.33
CA GLU A 677 -63.57 27.41 7.83
C GLU A 677 -63.54 27.47 6.29
N ALA A 678 -64.70 27.24 5.66
CA ALA A 678 -64.83 27.18 4.20
C ALA A 678 -65.72 28.31 3.69
N GLU A 679 -65.31 28.97 2.60
CA GLU A 679 -66.01 30.12 2.01
C GLU A 679 -67.42 29.73 1.50
N GLU A 680 -68.45 30.44 2.00
CA GLU A 680 -69.86 30.09 1.82
C GLU A 680 -70.38 30.21 0.37
N GLU A 681 -69.71 30.98 -0.49
CA GLU A 681 -70.13 31.24 -1.89
C GLU A 681 -69.60 30.21 -2.91
N SER A 682 -68.98 29.11 -2.45
CA SER A 682 -68.35 28.12 -3.32
C SER A 682 -69.31 27.02 -3.84
N THR A 683 -69.16 26.63 -5.11
CA THR A 683 -70.00 25.60 -5.74
C THR A 683 -69.71 24.20 -5.19
N ILE A 684 -70.69 23.28 -5.23
CA ILE A 684 -70.57 21.89 -4.71
C ILE A 684 -69.29 21.19 -5.23
N LEU A 685 -68.99 21.30 -6.54
CA LEU A 685 -67.81 20.66 -7.14
C LEU A 685 -66.49 21.29 -6.68
N GLN A 686 -66.47 22.60 -6.42
CA GLN A 686 -65.29 23.31 -5.94
C GLN A 686 -65.06 23.03 -4.44
N MET A 687 -66.12 23.06 -3.63
CA MET A 687 -66.12 22.67 -2.22
C MET A 687 -65.61 21.23 -2.00
N GLU A 688 -66.04 20.27 -2.83
CA GLU A 688 -65.55 18.89 -2.78
C GLU A 688 -64.05 18.79 -3.05
N LYS A 689 -63.60 19.45 -4.13
CA LYS A 689 -62.20 19.48 -4.55
C LYS A 689 -61.29 20.10 -3.49
N ASP A 690 -61.66 21.27 -2.95
CA ASP A 690 -60.81 22.02 -2.02
C ASP A 690 -60.70 21.32 -0.67
N LEU A 691 -61.82 20.76 -0.15
CA LEU A 691 -61.80 19.92 1.05
C LEU A 691 -60.94 18.67 0.86
N ARG A 692 -61.06 17.97 -0.29
CA ARG A 692 -60.24 16.78 -0.56
C ARG A 692 -58.76 17.12 -0.68
N THR A 693 -58.39 18.18 -1.40
CA THR A 693 -57.01 18.66 -1.48
C THR A 693 -56.47 19.10 -0.11
N ARG A 694 -57.30 19.69 0.77
CA ARG A 694 -56.89 20.02 2.15
C ARG A 694 -56.65 18.76 2.99
N VAL A 695 -57.49 17.73 2.88
CA VAL A 695 -57.28 16.41 3.51
C VAL A 695 -56.00 15.75 3.00
N GLU A 696 -55.74 15.76 1.69
CA GLU A 696 -54.51 15.23 1.09
C GLU A 696 -53.24 15.91 1.65
N VAL A 697 -53.28 17.24 1.85
CA VAL A 697 -52.20 18.01 2.46
C VAL A 697 -52.00 17.66 3.95
N MET A 698 -53.07 17.54 4.73
CA MET A 698 -52.97 17.18 6.16
C MET A 698 -52.50 15.72 6.34
N LEU A 699 -52.98 14.77 5.53
CA LEU A 699 -52.47 13.41 5.47
C LEU A 699 -50.98 13.37 5.09
N LYS A 700 -50.51 14.30 4.25
CA LYS A 700 -49.08 14.45 3.99
C LYS A 700 -48.34 14.91 5.25
N GLN A 701 -48.75 16.01 5.88
CA GLN A 701 -48.10 16.51 7.11
C GLN A 701 -48.04 15.45 8.23
N LYS A 702 -49.10 14.66 8.41
CA LYS A 702 -49.15 13.56 9.39
C LYS A 702 -48.12 12.46 9.08
N ARG A 703 -47.95 12.10 7.80
CA ARG A 703 -46.92 11.14 7.37
C ARG A 703 -45.51 11.73 7.54
N ASP A 704 -45.30 12.95 7.07
CA ASP A 704 -44.01 13.64 7.12
C ASP A 704 -43.50 13.75 8.57
N ARG A 705 -44.34 14.20 9.53
CA ARG A 705 -43.97 14.27 10.97
C ARG A 705 -43.68 12.90 11.61
N LYS A 706 -44.48 11.86 11.29
CA LYS A 706 -44.24 10.49 11.82
C LYS A 706 -43.00 9.83 11.20
N GLN A 707 -42.70 10.12 9.94
CA GLN A 707 -41.49 9.65 9.28
C GLN A 707 -40.24 10.33 9.86
N GLU A 708 -40.33 11.63 10.16
CA GLU A 708 -39.23 12.34 10.84
C GLU A 708 -38.98 11.77 12.24
N LEU A 709 -40.02 11.61 13.09
CA LEU A 709 -39.85 11.01 14.42
C LEU A 709 -39.16 9.65 14.36
N LYS A 710 -39.53 8.79 13.39
CA LYS A 710 -38.88 7.49 13.20
C LYS A 710 -37.40 7.63 12.84
N ALA A 711 -37.04 8.56 11.95
CA ALA A 711 -35.64 8.81 11.58
C ALA A 711 -34.82 9.36 12.75
N LEU A 712 -35.39 10.26 13.56
CA LEU A 712 -34.77 10.76 14.78
C LEU A 712 -34.59 9.64 15.81
N GLN A 713 -35.58 8.76 16.01
CA GLN A 713 -35.50 7.58 16.89
C GLN A 713 -34.51 6.49 16.41
N GLU A 714 -34.17 6.47 15.12
CA GLU A 714 -33.12 5.59 14.58
C GLU A 714 -31.74 6.18 14.87
N GLN A 715 -31.51 7.46 14.56
CA GLN A 715 -30.28 8.19 14.91
C GLN A 715 -29.98 8.20 16.42
N ASP A 716 -31.02 8.30 17.25
CA ASP A 716 -30.92 8.31 18.71
C ASP A 716 -30.39 6.99 19.27
N ARG A 717 -30.84 5.86 18.68
CA ARG A 717 -30.35 4.54 19.07
C ARG A 717 -28.89 4.38 18.69
N ASP A 718 -28.53 4.72 17.46
CA ASP A 718 -27.15 4.60 16.97
C ASP A 718 -26.17 5.42 17.83
N LEU A 719 -26.55 6.64 18.23
CA LEU A 719 -25.75 7.46 19.15
C LEU A 719 -25.76 6.92 20.60
N CYS A 720 -26.89 6.44 21.09
CA CYS A 720 -27.01 5.89 22.44
C CYS A 720 -26.21 4.59 22.62
N ASP A 721 -26.18 3.72 21.62
CA ASP A 721 -25.42 2.47 21.64
C ASP A 721 -23.90 2.78 21.70
N ILE A 722 -23.41 3.72 20.87
CA ILE A 722 -21.99 4.16 20.86
C ILE A 722 -21.57 4.84 22.18
N LEU A 723 -22.42 5.71 22.73
CA LEU A 723 -22.13 6.45 23.97
C LEU A 723 -22.47 5.69 25.25
N CYS A 724 -23.12 4.52 25.13
CA CYS A 724 -23.75 3.76 26.20
C CYS A 724 -24.72 4.60 27.06
N THR A 725 -25.62 5.34 26.41
CA THR A 725 -26.63 6.20 27.05
C THR A 725 -28.06 5.69 26.81
N SER A 726 -29.07 6.27 27.47
CA SER A 726 -30.48 5.86 27.34
C SER A 726 -31.23 6.72 26.31
N PRO A 727 -31.95 6.13 25.33
CA PRO A 727 -32.70 6.86 24.32
C PRO A 727 -33.80 7.80 24.85
N PHE A 728 -34.13 8.80 24.04
CA PHE A 728 -35.08 9.87 24.36
C PHE A 728 -36.55 9.43 24.20
N GLY A 729 -37.32 9.56 25.28
CA GLY A 729 -38.71 9.08 25.33
C GLY A 729 -39.74 10.00 24.67
N ILE A 730 -40.28 9.58 23.52
CA ILE A 730 -41.55 10.06 22.95
C ILE A 730 -42.41 8.85 22.55
N ASP A 731 -43.73 8.90 22.77
CA ASP A 731 -44.65 7.85 22.34
C ASP A 731 -44.66 7.70 20.80
N SER A 732 -44.16 6.56 20.33
CA SER A 732 -44.08 6.20 18.90
C SER A 732 -45.47 6.11 18.23
N ASN A 733 -46.54 5.90 19.00
CA ASN A 733 -47.90 5.76 18.49
C ASN A 733 -48.55 7.11 18.17
N ALA A 734 -48.25 8.17 18.94
CA ALA A 734 -48.75 9.53 18.73
C ALA A 734 -48.27 10.19 17.42
N VAL A 735 -48.94 11.26 16.99
CA VAL A 735 -48.41 12.20 15.99
C VAL A 735 -47.70 13.31 16.77
N PRO A 736 -46.40 13.55 16.59
CA PRO A 736 -45.69 14.54 17.37
C PRO A 736 -46.09 15.96 16.97
N SER A 737 -46.02 16.87 17.94
CA SER A 737 -45.96 18.31 17.72
C SER A 737 -44.60 18.71 17.10
N LEU A 738 -44.52 19.94 16.58
CA LEU A 738 -43.26 20.48 16.08
C LEU A 738 -42.27 20.74 17.24
N GLU A 739 -42.75 21.18 18.40
CA GLU A 739 -41.92 21.45 19.59
C GLU A 739 -41.26 20.18 20.15
N GLU A 740 -41.95 19.04 20.08
CA GLU A 740 -41.41 17.72 20.44
C GLU A 740 -40.28 17.29 19.49
N LEU A 741 -40.48 17.46 18.17
CA LEU A 741 -39.44 17.22 17.18
C LEU A 741 -38.24 18.15 17.40
N ASP A 742 -38.46 19.45 17.65
CA ASP A 742 -37.40 20.41 17.96
C ASP A 742 -36.69 20.14 19.30
N ARG A 743 -37.36 19.49 20.26
CA ARG A 743 -36.71 19.01 21.49
C ARG A 743 -35.81 17.80 21.18
N TYR A 744 -36.29 16.86 20.35
CA TYR A 744 -35.53 15.69 19.92
C TYR A 744 -34.30 16.08 19.09
N ARG A 745 -34.45 16.95 18.08
CA ARG A 745 -33.34 17.47 17.24
C ARG A 745 -32.21 18.08 18.11
N ARG A 746 -32.56 18.82 19.16
CA ARG A 746 -31.59 19.39 20.12
C ARG A 746 -30.94 18.35 21.03
N HIS A 747 -31.64 17.28 21.40
CA HIS A 747 -31.04 16.16 22.14
C HIS A 747 -29.98 15.44 21.30
N LEU A 748 -30.31 15.09 20.05
CA LEU A 748 -29.39 14.47 19.10
C LEU A 748 -28.15 15.34 18.81
N ALA A 749 -28.34 16.66 18.68
CA ALA A 749 -27.21 17.60 18.55
C ALA A 749 -26.28 17.57 19.78
N SER A 750 -26.84 17.46 20.99
CA SER A 750 -26.06 17.34 22.22
C SER A 750 -25.31 15.99 22.34
N LEU A 751 -25.95 14.88 21.94
CA LEU A 751 -25.28 13.56 21.88
C LEU A 751 -24.18 13.54 20.82
N SER A 752 -24.41 14.15 19.65
CA SER A 752 -23.41 14.23 18.58
C SER A 752 -22.17 15.01 19.00
N ALA A 753 -22.35 16.13 19.72
CA ALA A 753 -21.24 16.91 20.26
C ALA A 753 -20.46 16.15 21.35
N GLU A 754 -21.12 15.37 22.21
CA GLU A 754 -20.45 14.52 23.20
C GLU A 754 -19.76 13.30 22.55
N LYS A 755 -20.28 12.75 21.44
CA LYS A 755 -19.54 11.75 20.64
C LYS A 755 -18.22 12.34 20.15
N GLU A 756 -18.26 13.50 19.51
CA GLU A 756 -17.05 14.09 18.93
C GLU A 756 -16.02 14.44 20.03
N ARG A 757 -16.46 15.05 21.14
CA ARG A 757 -15.59 15.34 22.29
C ARG A 757 -14.91 14.08 22.85
N ARG A 758 -15.63 12.96 22.97
CA ARG A 758 -15.04 11.66 23.40
C ARG A 758 -14.16 11.03 22.32
N ARG A 759 -14.45 11.26 21.03
CA ARG A 759 -13.63 10.81 19.90
C ARG A 759 -12.27 11.51 19.90
N GLU A 760 -12.25 12.83 20.06
CA GLU A 760 -11.01 13.61 20.19
C GLU A 760 -10.17 13.15 21.39
N GLU A 761 -10.82 12.95 22.55
CA GLU A 761 -10.19 12.43 23.77
C GLU A 761 -9.60 11.02 23.55
N PHE A 762 -10.37 10.10 22.97
CA PHE A 762 -9.93 8.75 22.61
C PHE A 762 -8.72 8.75 21.67
N VAL A 763 -8.78 9.47 20.55
CA VAL A 763 -7.69 9.52 19.55
C VAL A 763 -6.43 10.13 20.14
N SER A 764 -6.56 11.18 20.94
CA SER A 764 -5.44 11.82 21.64
C SER A 764 -4.74 10.87 22.61
N ILE A 765 -5.49 10.10 23.40
CA ILE A 765 -4.92 9.13 24.35
C ILE A 765 -4.39 7.88 23.62
N LYS A 766 -5.10 7.34 22.62
CA LYS A 766 -4.65 6.21 21.77
C LYS A 766 -3.27 6.49 21.17
N ARG A 767 -3.04 7.70 20.65
CA ARG A 767 -1.73 8.12 20.14
C ARG A 767 -0.63 8.11 21.20
N GLN A 768 -0.92 8.58 22.41
CA GLN A 768 0.05 8.61 23.52
C GLN A 768 0.35 7.19 24.06
N VAL A 769 -0.67 6.33 24.14
CA VAL A 769 -0.55 4.90 24.48
C VAL A 769 0.38 4.20 23.50
N ILE A 770 0.15 4.34 22.19
CA ILE A 770 0.97 3.72 21.14
C ILE A 770 2.45 4.16 21.28
N LEU A 771 2.71 5.46 21.42
CA LEU A 771 4.08 5.98 21.60
C LEU A 771 4.75 5.42 22.87
N CYS A 772 4.03 5.31 23.98
CA CYS A 772 4.58 4.72 25.20
C CYS A 772 4.83 3.21 25.07
N MET A 773 4.00 2.47 24.32
CA MET A 773 4.24 1.05 24.04
C MET A 773 5.47 0.85 23.12
N GLU A 774 5.65 1.69 22.10
CA GLU A 774 6.83 1.70 21.22
C GLU A 774 8.14 2.12 21.92
N GLU A 775 8.07 2.96 22.95
CA GLU A 775 9.22 3.29 23.81
C GLU A 775 9.54 2.17 24.83
N LEU A 776 8.54 1.37 25.22
CA LEU A 776 8.69 0.28 26.19
C LEU A 776 9.03 -1.08 25.56
N ASP A 777 9.06 -1.18 24.23
CA ASP A 777 9.10 -2.45 23.48
C ASP A 777 7.91 -3.39 23.87
N HIS A 778 6.74 -2.83 24.25
CA HIS A 778 5.55 -3.57 24.72
C HIS A 778 4.53 -3.81 23.61
N THR A 779 3.82 -4.94 23.65
CA THR A 779 2.82 -5.35 22.64
C THR A 779 1.46 -5.66 23.30
N PRO A 780 0.32 -5.27 22.71
CA PRO A 780 -1.02 -5.46 23.27
C PRO A 780 -1.35 -6.89 23.77
N ASP A 781 -1.29 -7.12 25.08
CA ASP A 781 -1.49 -8.46 25.69
C ASP A 781 -2.88 -8.65 26.32
N THR A 782 -3.47 -7.62 26.93
CA THR A 782 -4.89 -7.60 27.32
C THR A 782 -5.81 -7.51 26.10
N SER A 783 -7.10 -7.84 26.26
CA SER A 783 -8.10 -7.56 25.20
C SER A 783 -8.23 -6.06 24.99
N PHE A 784 -8.43 -5.31 26.08
CA PHE A 784 -8.61 -3.86 26.03
C PHE A 784 -7.46 -3.13 25.32
N GLU A 785 -6.20 -3.54 25.49
CA GLU A 785 -5.08 -2.98 24.69
C GLU A 785 -5.19 -3.28 23.19
N ARG A 786 -5.66 -4.47 22.79
CA ARG A 786 -5.92 -4.78 21.37
C ARG A 786 -7.10 -4.00 20.83
N ASP A 787 -8.17 -3.90 21.60
CA ASP A 787 -9.38 -3.18 21.23
C ASP A 787 -9.06 -1.66 21.07
N VAL A 788 -8.19 -1.11 21.92
CA VAL A 788 -7.65 0.26 21.80
C VAL A 788 -6.68 0.41 20.63
N VAL A 789 -5.67 -0.44 20.49
CA VAL A 789 -4.53 -0.22 19.58
C VAL A 789 -4.75 -0.78 18.17
N CYS A 790 -5.38 -1.95 18.06
CA CYS A 790 -5.44 -2.74 16.83
C CYS A 790 -6.78 -2.63 16.07
N GLU A 791 -7.86 -2.18 16.71
CA GLU A 791 -9.17 -1.97 16.05
C GLU A 791 -9.36 -0.53 15.53
N ASP A 792 -10.32 -0.37 14.62
CA ASP A 792 -10.67 0.90 13.97
C ASP A 792 -11.24 1.92 14.98
N GLU A 793 -10.96 3.22 14.78
CA GLU A 793 -11.38 4.29 15.71
C GLU A 793 -12.91 4.39 15.90
N GLU A 794 -13.70 3.99 14.90
CA GLU A 794 -15.17 4.01 14.98
C GLU A 794 -15.77 2.74 15.61
N ALA A 795 -14.96 1.70 15.89
CA ALA A 795 -15.43 0.46 16.53
C ALA A 795 -15.41 0.54 18.07
N PHE A 796 -14.55 1.40 18.63
CA PHE A 796 -14.39 1.52 20.07
C PHE A 796 -15.60 2.22 20.73
N CYS A 797 -16.27 1.52 21.65
CA CYS A 797 -17.44 2.06 22.35
C CYS A 797 -17.02 3.23 23.26
N LEU A 798 -17.53 4.43 22.99
CA LEU A 798 -17.18 5.68 23.68
C LEU A 798 -17.95 5.85 25.01
N SER A 799 -18.03 4.80 25.81
CA SER A 799 -18.60 4.85 27.17
C SER A 799 -17.67 5.63 28.12
N THR A 800 -18.23 6.17 29.21
CA THR A 800 -17.44 6.81 30.28
C THR A 800 -16.38 5.90 30.84
N ASP A 801 -16.73 4.62 30.99
CA ASP A 801 -15.95 3.62 31.70
C ASP A 801 -14.76 3.15 30.82
N ASN A 802 -14.98 3.06 29.50
CA ASN A 802 -13.93 2.78 28.53
C ASN A 802 -12.92 3.94 28.40
N ILE A 803 -13.38 5.19 28.41
CA ILE A 803 -12.49 6.36 28.42
C ILE A 803 -11.68 6.40 29.73
N ALA A 804 -12.30 6.12 30.88
CA ALA A 804 -11.59 6.05 32.16
C ALA A 804 -10.57 4.89 32.20
N ALA A 805 -10.88 3.72 31.63
CA ALA A 805 -9.95 2.61 31.49
C ALA A 805 -8.76 2.96 30.57
N LEU A 806 -9.01 3.70 29.48
CA LEU A 806 -7.98 4.18 28.55
C LEU A 806 -7.04 5.21 29.20
N GLN A 807 -7.58 6.14 30.00
CA GLN A 807 -6.77 7.06 30.82
C GLN A 807 -5.88 6.29 31.83
N ASN A 808 -6.42 5.26 32.49
CA ASN A 808 -5.65 4.40 33.41
C ASN A 808 -4.53 3.63 32.69
N LEU A 809 -4.78 3.12 31.48
CA LEU A 809 -3.77 2.43 30.67
C LEU A 809 -2.60 3.36 30.32
N LEU A 810 -2.87 4.60 29.89
CA LEU A 810 -1.82 5.59 29.64
C LEU A 810 -0.99 5.84 30.90
N GLN A 811 -1.64 6.10 32.03
CA GLN A 811 -0.95 6.39 33.29
C GLN A 811 -0.02 5.24 33.74
N GLN A 812 -0.43 3.99 33.53
CA GLN A 812 0.41 2.82 33.84
C GLN A 812 1.63 2.71 32.92
N LEU A 813 1.47 3.00 31.63
CA LEU A 813 2.57 3.00 30.66
C LEU A 813 3.55 4.15 30.94
N GLU A 814 3.07 5.35 31.26
CA GLU A 814 3.92 6.50 31.62
C GLU A 814 4.70 6.26 32.93
N ALA A 815 4.08 5.64 33.93
CA ALA A 815 4.77 5.23 35.16
C ALA A 815 5.88 4.20 34.89
N ARG A 816 5.65 3.25 33.96
CA ARG A 816 6.66 2.24 33.57
C ARG A 816 7.79 2.85 32.73
N ARG A 817 7.47 3.81 31.87
CA ARG A 817 8.41 4.59 31.04
C ARG A 817 9.34 5.45 31.89
N SER A 818 8.79 6.24 32.81
CA SER A 818 9.57 7.08 33.73
C SER A 818 10.45 6.26 34.68
N LEU A 819 9.99 5.10 35.17
CA LEU A 819 10.81 4.17 35.95
C LEU A 819 12.01 3.62 35.13
N ASN A 820 11.81 3.31 33.85
CA ASN A 820 12.91 2.88 32.97
C ASN A 820 13.91 4.00 32.70
N GLU A 821 13.46 5.24 32.48
CA GLU A 821 14.36 6.39 32.33
C GLU A 821 15.19 6.64 33.59
N ALA A 822 14.58 6.63 34.77
CA ALA A 822 15.28 6.81 36.04
C ALA A 822 16.45 5.82 36.23
N VAL A 823 16.22 4.53 35.97
CA VAL A 823 17.28 3.50 36.06
C VAL A 823 18.35 3.70 34.99
N CYS A 824 17.99 4.14 33.78
CA CYS A 824 18.99 4.43 32.75
C CYS A 824 19.85 5.65 33.09
N VAL A 825 19.27 6.71 33.68
CA VAL A 825 20.01 7.89 34.19
C VAL A 825 20.98 7.48 35.30
N GLU A 826 20.56 6.63 36.24
CA GLU A 826 21.43 6.10 37.29
C GLU A 826 22.62 5.31 36.71
N LEU A 827 22.37 4.38 35.78
CA LEU A 827 23.41 3.59 35.13
C LEU A 827 24.37 4.47 34.30
N ARG A 828 23.87 5.42 33.50
CA ARG A 828 24.70 6.39 32.75
C ARG A 828 25.60 7.21 33.69
N SER A 829 25.08 7.60 34.86
CA SER A 829 25.85 8.34 35.87
C SER A 829 26.98 7.49 36.47
N ARG A 830 26.72 6.20 36.73
CA ARG A 830 27.73 5.24 37.21
C ARG A 830 28.80 4.94 36.16
N ILE A 831 28.40 4.78 34.88
CA ILE A 831 29.34 4.64 33.75
C ILE A 831 30.25 5.86 33.65
N ALA A 832 29.70 7.08 33.68
CA ALA A 832 30.49 8.30 33.61
C ALA A 832 31.52 8.39 34.76
N ALA A 833 31.12 8.07 36.00
CA ALA A 833 32.02 8.04 37.15
C ALA A 833 33.14 6.98 37.01
N LEU A 834 32.85 5.83 36.41
CA LEU A 834 33.84 4.78 36.15
C LEU A 834 34.77 5.14 34.98
N TRP A 835 34.26 5.73 33.89
CA TRP A 835 35.06 6.23 32.77
C TRP A 835 36.09 7.27 33.20
N GLU A 836 35.73 8.17 34.12
CA GLU A 836 36.67 9.13 34.72
C GLU A 836 37.68 8.44 35.66
N ARG A 837 37.22 7.59 36.61
CA ARG A 837 38.14 6.90 37.55
C ARG A 837 39.12 5.94 36.85
N LEU A 838 38.75 5.37 35.70
CA LEU A 838 39.57 4.43 34.93
C LEU A 838 40.31 5.07 33.74
N GLN A 839 40.09 6.37 33.49
CA GLN A 839 40.63 7.11 32.33
C GLN A 839 40.36 6.40 30.98
N VAL A 840 39.14 5.89 30.80
CA VAL A 840 38.74 5.17 29.57
C VAL A 840 38.89 6.09 28.35
N PRO A 841 39.55 5.65 27.26
CA PRO A 841 39.81 6.46 26.06
C PRO A 841 38.54 7.07 25.44
N VAL A 842 38.67 8.24 24.83
CA VAL A 842 37.54 8.97 24.23
C VAL A 842 36.90 8.14 23.11
N GLU A 843 37.70 7.38 22.37
CA GLU A 843 37.28 6.49 21.29
C GLU A 843 36.38 5.35 21.78
N GLU A 844 36.64 4.79 22.97
CA GLU A 844 35.74 3.81 23.61
C GLU A 844 34.43 4.48 24.02
N ARG A 845 34.49 5.67 24.64
CA ARG A 845 33.30 6.45 25.06
C ARG A 845 32.41 6.81 23.88
N GLU A 846 33.00 7.27 22.77
CA GLU A 846 32.30 7.57 21.51
C GLU A 846 31.68 6.32 20.90
N SER A 847 32.38 5.18 20.91
CA SER A 847 31.82 3.91 20.42
C SER A 847 30.58 3.45 21.20
N PHE A 848 30.50 3.80 22.49
CA PHE A 848 29.36 3.50 23.37
C PHE A 848 28.30 4.61 23.42
N ALA A 849 28.56 5.80 22.86
CA ALA A 849 27.71 6.98 22.99
C ALA A 849 26.25 6.76 22.52
N VAL A 850 26.05 5.85 21.55
CA VAL A 850 24.72 5.41 21.07
C VAL A 850 23.82 4.85 22.20
N HIS A 851 24.43 4.28 23.25
CA HIS A 851 23.72 3.75 24.42
C HIS A 851 23.59 4.76 25.57
N MET A 852 24.21 5.93 25.46
CA MET A 852 24.07 7.01 26.45
C MET A 852 22.78 7.83 26.26
N THR A 853 21.94 7.50 25.27
CA THR A 853 20.66 8.15 24.99
C THR A 853 19.49 7.17 24.89
N GLY A 854 18.33 7.55 25.44
CA GLY A 854 17.09 6.77 25.39
C GLY A 854 17.06 5.56 26.36
N SER A 855 15.86 5.05 26.62
CA SER A 855 15.60 4.12 27.74
C SER A 855 14.79 2.87 27.40
N ARG A 856 14.84 2.46 26.12
CA ARG A 856 14.37 1.13 25.68
C ARG A 856 15.08 0.00 26.42
N ALA A 857 14.43 -1.17 26.49
CA ALA A 857 14.94 -2.32 27.24
C ALA A 857 16.34 -2.77 26.76
N ARG A 858 16.62 -2.61 25.45
CA ARG A 858 17.94 -2.88 24.86
C ARG A 858 19.02 -1.95 25.40
N THR A 859 18.74 -0.64 25.48
CA THR A 859 19.68 0.36 26.01
C THR A 859 19.92 0.15 27.50
N ARG A 860 18.87 -0.10 28.29
CA ARG A 860 19.00 -0.45 29.72
C ARG A 860 19.92 -1.66 29.94
N LYS A 861 19.82 -2.69 29.08
CA LYS A 861 20.69 -3.87 29.15
C LYS A 861 22.13 -3.58 28.72
N ALA A 862 22.34 -2.75 27.69
CA ALA A 862 23.68 -2.33 27.28
C ALA A 862 24.38 -1.50 28.37
N LEU A 863 23.66 -0.58 29.00
CA LEU A 863 24.12 0.22 30.15
C LEU A 863 24.54 -0.67 31.33
N GLN A 864 23.74 -1.68 31.69
CA GLN A 864 24.12 -2.61 32.75
C GLN A 864 25.41 -3.37 32.41
N LEU A 865 25.51 -3.92 31.19
CA LEU A 865 26.68 -4.69 30.77
C LEU A 865 27.97 -3.85 30.71
N GLU A 866 27.88 -2.55 30.42
CA GLU A 866 29.04 -1.65 30.48
C GLU A 866 29.42 -1.28 31.92
N VAL A 867 28.46 -1.09 32.84
CA VAL A 867 28.77 -1.01 34.28
C VAL A 867 29.50 -2.27 34.75
N ASP A 868 28.99 -3.45 34.39
CA ASP A 868 29.58 -4.73 34.77
C ASP A 868 31.01 -4.88 34.19
N ARG A 869 31.23 -4.49 32.92
CA ARG A 869 32.57 -4.47 32.28
C ARG A 869 33.54 -3.53 33.00
N LEU A 870 33.10 -2.32 33.35
CA LEU A 870 33.96 -1.31 33.95
C LEU A 870 34.32 -1.64 35.40
N GLU A 871 33.41 -2.24 36.17
CA GLU A 871 33.72 -2.72 37.53
C GLU A 871 34.73 -3.89 37.50
N GLU A 872 34.64 -4.78 36.51
CA GLU A 872 35.65 -5.84 36.28
C GLU A 872 37.00 -5.26 35.80
N LEU A 873 37.00 -4.27 34.90
CA LEU A 873 38.23 -3.60 34.45
C LEU A 873 38.94 -2.88 35.62
N LYS A 874 38.17 -2.27 36.53
CA LYS A 874 38.69 -1.71 37.79
C LYS A 874 39.35 -2.79 38.66
N LEU A 875 38.73 -3.96 38.78
CA LEU A 875 39.27 -5.10 39.53
C LEU A 875 40.58 -5.61 38.92
N GLN A 876 40.64 -5.76 37.59
CA GLN A 876 41.85 -6.18 36.86
C GLN A 876 43.00 -5.15 36.96
N ASN A 877 42.69 -3.86 36.94
CA ASN A 877 43.68 -2.80 37.15
C ASN A 877 44.26 -2.86 38.57
N MET A 878 43.43 -2.95 39.61
CA MET A 878 43.93 -3.14 40.99
C MET A 878 44.76 -4.43 41.13
N LYS A 879 44.31 -5.52 40.51
CA LYS A 879 45.01 -6.82 40.51
C LYS A 879 46.41 -6.73 39.91
N SER A 880 46.56 -6.12 38.74
CA SER A 880 47.86 -6.00 38.07
C SER A 880 48.85 -5.12 38.85
N VAL A 881 48.38 -4.01 39.45
CA VAL A 881 49.22 -3.15 40.32
C VAL A 881 49.62 -3.87 41.60
N ILE A 882 48.70 -4.52 42.31
CA ILE A 882 49.01 -5.32 43.52
C ILE A 882 50.02 -6.43 43.18
N GLN A 883 49.88 -7.11 42.04
CA GLN A 883 50.83 -8.15 41.62
C GLN A 883 52.22 -7.58 41.29
N ALA A 884 52.30 -6.40 40.66
CA ALA A 884 53.58 -5.72 40.45
C ALA A 884 54.25 -5.33 41.78
N ILE A 885 53.49 -4.81 42.75
CA ILE A 885 54.01 -4.47 44.08
C ILE A 885 54.45 -5.73 44.85
N ARG A 886 53.72 -6.86 44.73
CA ARG A 886 54.13 -8.15 45.33
C ARG A 886 55.48 -8.62 44.77
N VAL A 887 55.72 -8.49 43.45
CA VAL A 887 57.01 -8.81 42.83
C VAL A 887 58.11 -7.89 43.34
N GLU A 888 57.86 -6.58 43.41
CA GLU A 888 58.85 -5.62 43.94
C GLU A 888 59.16 -5.84 45.42
N LEU A 889 58.14 -6.09 46.25
CA LEU A 889 58.28 -6.43 47.67
C LEU A 889 59.11 -7.69 47.86
N ALA A 890 58.93 -8.72 47.02
CA ALA A 890 59.77 -9.91 47.02
C ALA A 890 61.24 -9.60 46.67
N GLU A 891 61.52 -8.73 45.70
CA GLU A 891 62.90 -8.29 45.44
C GLU A 891 63.53 -7.55 46.62
N TYR A 892 62.78 -6.69 47.33
CA TYR A 892 63.31 -5.98 48.50
C TYR A 892 63.45 -6.89 49.72
N TRP A 893 62.58 -7.88 49.91
CA TRP A 893 62.79 -8.96 50.88
C TRP A 893 64.07 -9.77 50.58
N ASP A 894 64.38 -10.03 49.31
CA ASP A 894 65.65 -10.67 48.91
C ASP A 894 66.87 -9.77 49.18
N LYS A 895 66.80 -8.48 48.81
CA LYS A 895 67.86 -7.47 49.06
C LYS A 895 68.14 -7.26 50.55
N CYS A 896 67.11 -7.36 51.40
CA CYS A 896 67.20 -7.28 52.86
C CYS A 896 67.43 -8.64 53.55
N PHE A 897 67.62 -9.73 52.80
CA PHE A 897 67.84 -11.08 53.33
C PHE A 897 66.74 -11.59 54.30
N TYR A 898 65.48 -11.20 54.11
CA TYR A 898 64.36 -11.62 54.96
C TYR A 898 64.18 -13.15 54.95
N SER A 899 64.02 -13.74 56.14
CA SER A 899 63.68 -15.15 56.33
C SER A 899 62.28 -15.47 55.78
N GLN A 900 61.95 -16.77 55.66
CA GLN A 900 60.61 -17.19 55.23
C GLN A 900 59.53 -16.71 56.22
N GLU A 901 59.78 -16.84 57.53
CA GLU A 901 58.87 -16.40 58.59
C GLU A 901 58.63 -14.88 58.56
N GLN A 902 59.67 -14.08 58.26
CA GLN A 902 59.56 -12.63 58.11
C GLN A 902 58.72 -12.20 56.90
N ARG A 903 58.61 -13.05 55.86
CA ARG A 903 57.74 -12.81 54.69
C ARG A 903 56.30 -13.23 54.96
N GLU A 904 56.13 -14.40 55.58
CA GLU A 904 54.83 -14.96 55.96
C GLU A 904 54.08 -14.10 57.00
N ALA A 905 54.81 -13.32 57.81
CA ALA A 905 54.24 -12.31 58.69
C ALA A 905 53.37 -11.26 57.97
N PHE A 906 53.64 -10.94 56.70
CA PHE A 906 52.78 -10.07 55.89
C PHE A 906 51.70 -10.89 55.16
N SER A 907 50.76 -11.44 55.94
CA SER A 907 49.64 -12.27 55.44
C SER A 907 48.88 -11.70 54.23
N PRO A 908 48.65 -10.37 54.07
CA PRO A 908 48.00 -9.82 52.87
C PRO A 908 48.73 -10.11 51.54
N TYR A 909 49.98 -10.55 51.56
CA TYR A 909 50.71 -11.02 50.37
C TYR A 909 50.03 -12.21 49.66
N TYR A 910 49.27 -13.03 50.40
CA TYR A 910 48.65 -14.26 49.89
C TYR A 910 47.16 -14.10 49.57
N ASP A 911 46.60 -12.91 49.77
CA ASP A 911 45.19 -12.61 49.52
C ASP A 911 44.86 -12.58 48.01
N GLU A 912 43.65 -13.01 47.62
CA GLU A 912 43.13 -12.91 46.25
C GLU A 912 41.93 -11.94 46.12
N ASP A 913 41.43 -11.36 47.21
CA ASP A 913 40.35 -10.36 47.19
C ASP A 913 40.91 -8.96 46.91
N TYR A 914 41.20 -8.70 45.63
CA TYR A 914 41.82 -7.45 45.14
C TYR A 914 40.95 -6.20 45.38
N THR A 915 41.17 -5.53 46.51
CA THR A 915 40.46 -4.32 46.93
C THR A 915 41.35 -3.08 46.96
N GLU A 916 40.74 -1.88 46.97
CA GLU A 916 41.44 -0.60 47.12
C GLU A 916 42.21 -0.54 48.47
N THR A 917 41.68 -1.18 49.52
CA THR A 917 42.37 -1.38 50.81
C THR A 917 43.58 -2.33 50.69
N LEU A 918 43.45 -3.43 49.94
CA LEU A 918 44.56 -4.37 49.74
C LEU A 918 45.73 -3.71 49.00
N LEU A 919 45.45 -2.82 48.04
CA LEU A 919 46.46 -2.01 47.36
C LEU A 919 47.22 -1.12 48.35
N GLN A 920 46.49 -0.35 49.17
CA GLN A 920 47.08 0.54 50.18
C GLN A 920 47.99 -0.20 51.18
N LEU A 921 47.63 -1.42 51.58
CA LEU A 921 48.47 -2.27 52.44
C LEU A 921 49.78 -2.71 51.75
N HIS A 922 49.74 -2.99 50.44
CA HIS A 922 50.94 -3.36 49.68
C HIS A 922 51.85 -2.16 49.42
N ASP A 923 51.31 -1.00 49.06
CA ASP A 923 52.07 0.25 48.92
C ASP A 923 52.76 0.66 50.23
N ALA A 924 52.06 0.51 51.36
CA ALA A 924 52.61 0.80 52.68
C ALA A 924 53.77 -0.16 53.06
N GLU A 925 53.60 -1.47 52.86
CA GLU A 925 54.64 -2.45 53.21
C GLU A 925 55.84 -2.37 52.26
N VAL A 926 55.65 -2.20 50.94
CA VAL A 926 56.78 -2.00 50.02
C VAL A 926 57.51 -0.69 50.31
N GLY A 927 56.80 0.39 50.67
CA GLY A 927 57.40 1.65 51.10
C GLY A 927 58.25 1.49 52.37
N LYS A 928 57.73 0.75 53.36
CA LYS A 928 58.43 0.40 54.61
C LYS A 928 59.70 -0.40 54.36
N VAL A 929 59.64 -1.49 53.57
CA VAL A 929 60.83 -2.32 53.29
C VAL A 929 61.84 -1.59 52.39
N LYS A 930 61.39 -0.77 51.41
CA LYS A 930 62.27 0.13 50.63
C LYS A 930 63.02 1.12 51.52
N ASN A 931 62.32 1.78 52.44
CA ASN A 931 62.93 2.75 53.34
C ASN A 931 63.94 2.09 54.29
N TYR A 932 63.61 0.91 54.81
CA TYR A 932 64.54 0.08 55.60
C TYR A 932 65.78 -0.31 54.78
N TYR A 933 65.61 -0.76 53.53
CA TYR A 933 66.74 -1.06 52.65
C TYR A 933 67.64 0.15 52.38
N GLU A 934 67.09 1.29 51.96
CA GLU A 934 67.90 2.47 51.63
C GLU A 934 68.58 3.10 52.86
N THR A 935 67.94 3.03 54.05
CA THR A 935 68.55 3.49 55.32
C THR A 935 69.76 2.64 55.71
N HIS A 936 69.70 1.33 55.46
CA HIS A 936 70.74 0.36 55.87
C HIS A 936 71.55 -0.19 54.69
N LYS A 937 71.56 0.55 53.57
CA LYS A 937 72.05 0.11 52.27
C LYS A 937 73.52 -0.30 52.25
N GLU A 938 74.38 0.50 52.86
CA GLU A 938 75.82 0.15 52.97
C GLU A 938 76.04 -1.16 53.72
N LEU A 939 75.18 -1.49 54.69
CA LEU A 939 75.26 -2.71 55.47
C LEU A 939 74.82 -3.92 54.63
N PHE A 940 73.68 -3.83 53.94
CA PHE A 940 73.21 -4.87 53.03
C PHE A 940 74.12 -5.08 51.81
N GLU A 941 74.65 -4.02 51.21
CA GLU A 941 75.63 -4.12 50.12
C GLU A 941 76.94 -4.76 50.59
N ALA A 942 77.40 -4.46 51.82
CA ALA A 942 78.57 -5.10 52.41
C ALA A 942 78.32 -6.60 52.72
N VAL A 943 77.13 -6.97 53.24
CA VAL A 943 76.71 -8.37 53.46
C VAL A 943 76.65 -9.15 52.15
N GLN A 944 76.00 -8.60 51.12
CA GLN A 944 75.93 -9.20 49.78
C GLN A 944 77.34 -9.41 49.20
N LYS A 945 78.20 -8.39 49.29
CA LYS A 945 79.61 -8.45 48.87
C LYS A 945 80.42 -9.48 49.66
N TRP A 946 80.12 -9.70 50.94
CA TRP A 946 80.73 -10.79 51.72
C TRP A 946 80.24 -12.15 51.22
N GLU A 947 78.93 -12.34 51.03
CA GLU A 947 78.38 -13.63 50.58
C GLU A 947 78.78 -13.99 49.14
N GLU A 948 78.94 -13.01 48.25
CA GLU A 948 79.53 -13.20 46.91
C GLU A 948 80.98 -13.67 46.97
N ASN A 949 81.81 -13.02 47.80
CA ASN A 949 83.20 -13.43 47.97
C ASN A 949 83.32 -14.78 48.68
N TRP A 950 82.37 -15.12 49.56
CA TRP A 950 82.26 -16.42 50.23
C TRP A 950 81.90 -17.52 49.22
N LYS A 951 80.88 -17.30 48.39
CA LYS A 951 80.50 -18.19 47.27
C LYS A 951 81.67 -18.40 46.30
N LEU A 952 82.39 -17.34 45.92
CA LEU A 952 83.56 -17.42 45.04
C LEU A 952 84.74 -18.16 45.70
N PHE A 953 84.95 -17.98 47.01
CA PHE A 953 85.94 -18.73 47.78
C PHE A 953 85.61 -20.23 47.83
N LEU A 954 84.35 -20.60 48.12
CA LEU A 954 83.86 -21.98 48.08
C LEU A 954 83.96 -22.60 46.68
N GLU A 955 83.71 -21.82 45.62
CA GLU A 955 83.80 -22.30 44.24
C GLU A 955 85.25 -22.57 43.81
N LEU A 956 86.21 -21.75 44.29
CA LEU A 956 87.65 -22.00 44.15
C LEU A 956 88.13 -23.17 45.01
N GLU A 957 87.61 -23.34 46.22
CA GLU A 957 87.86 -24.51 47.08
C GLU A 957 87.42 -25.81 46.38
N ARG A 958 86.22 -25.84 45.81
CA ARG A 958 85.71 -26.96 44.99
C ARG A 958 86.60 -27.24 43.77
N LYS A 959 87.18 -26.20 43.16
CA LYS A 959 88.19 -26.34 42.09
C LYS A 959 89.53 -26.88 42.58
N THR A 960 89.86 -26.78 43.87
CA THR A 960 91.07 -27.44 44.43
C THR A 960 90.91 -28.96 44.61
N THR A 961 89.67 -29.45 44.75
CA THR A 961 89.34 -30.86 45.02
C THR A 961 89.10 -31.70 43.76
N ASP A 962 89.07 -31.08 42.57
CA ASP A 962 88.92 -31.78 41.28
C ASP A 962 90.17 -32.63 40.92
N PRO A 963 90.03 -33.96 40.70
CA PRO A 963 91.14 -34.81 40.24
C PRO A 963 91.78 -34.38 38.90
N ASN A 964 91.02 -33.75 38.00
CA ASN A 964 91.51 -33.31 36.69
C ASN A 964 92.31 -32.00 36.73
N ARG A 965 92.39 -31.34 37.90
CA ARG A 965 93.06 -30.04 38.12
C ARG A 965 94.48 -29.96 37.51
N PHE A 966 95.21 -31.08 37.45
CA PHE A 966 96.60 -31.13 36.96
C PHE A 966 96.76 -31.26 35.44
N ALA A 967 95.68 -31.39 34.65
CA ALA A 967 95.77 -31.50 33.19
C ALA A 967 96.25 -30.20 32.51
N ASN A 968 96.02 -29.04 33.13
CA ASN A 968 96.21 -27.72 32.53
C ASN A 968 97.65 -27.18 32.71
N ARG A 969 98.55 -27.53 31.78
CA ARG A 969 99.88 -26.89 31.64
C ARG A 969 99.76 -25.42 31.21
N GLY A 970 99.57 -24.51 32.15
CA GLY A 970 99.44 -23.07 31.82
C GLY A 970 99.56 -22.06 32.99
N GLY A 971 100.03 -22.48 34.17
CA GLY A 971 100.21 -21.57 35.32
C GLY A 971 98.93 -21.05 35.99
N SER A 972 97.74 -21.43 35.50
CA SER A 972 96.44 -21.07 36.08
C SER A 972 96.36 -21.42 37.58
N LEU A 973 96.84 -22.62 37.95
CA LEU A 973 96.89 -23.12 39.33
C LEU A 973 97.53 -22.13 40.32
N LEU A 974 98.58 -21.41 39.91
CA LEU A 974 99.26 -20.42 40.76
C LEU A 974 98.49 -19.08 40.81
N LYS A 975 97.68 -18.76 39.80
CA LYS A 975 96.75 -17.63 39.82
C LYS A 975 95.56 -17.94 40.72
N GLU A 976 94.94 -19.11 40.57
CA GLU A 976 93.87 -19.62 41.43
C GLU A 976 94.29 -19.64 42.90
N GLU A 977 95.48 -20.17 43.21
CA GLU A 977 95.99 -20.26 44.59
C GLU A 977 96.27 -18.86 45.18
N LYS A 978 96.82 -17.94 44.38
CA LYS A 978 96.97 -16.53 44.78
C LYS A 978 95.63 -15.81 44.93
N GLN A 979 94.63 -16.13 44.11
CA GLN A 979 93.27 -15.59 44.23
C GLN A 979 92.57 -16.14 45.47
N ARG A 980 92.67 -17.43 45.77
CA ARG A 980 92.17 -18.06 47.00
C ARG A 980 92.80 -17.42 48.24
N ALA A 981 94.13 -17.28 48.28
CA ALA A 981 94.83 -16.63 49.39
C ALA A 981 94.53 -15.12 49.50
N LYS A 982 94.22 -14.43 48.39
CA LYS A 982 93.75 -13.04 48.41
C LYS A 982 92.31 -12.95 48.94
N LEU A 983 91.40 -13.80 48.44
CA LEU A 983 90.00 -13.85 48.85
C LEU A 983 89.84 -14.23 50.31
N GLN A 984 90.59 -15.20 50.82
CA GLN A 984 90.58 -15.55 52.24
C GLN A 984 90.97 -14.35 53.13
N LYS A 985 92.02 -13.62 52.76
CA LYS A 985 92.42 -12.38 53.45
C LYS A 985 91.43 -11.23 53.28
N MET A 986 90.70 -11.19 52.16
CA MET A 986 89.68 -10.19 51.88
C MET A 986 88.37 -10.50 52.62
N LEU A 987 88.03 -11.78 52.80
CA LEU A 987 86.90 -12.25 53.60
C LEU A 987 87.10 -11.96 55.08
N SER A 988 88.30 -12.21 55.63
CA SER A 988 88.62 -11.79 57.01
C SER A 988 88.49 -10.28 57.18
N LYS A 989 89.00 -9.47 56.24
CA LYS A 989 88.86 -8.01 56.29
C LYS A 989 87.42 -7.51 56.12
N LEU A 990 86.64 -8.11 55.21
CA LEU A 990 85.23 -7.77 55.05
C LEU A 990 84.40 -8.21 56.26
N GLN A 991 84.78 -9.31 56.93
CA GLN A 991 84.20 -9.75 58.19
C GLN A 991 84.55 -8.77 59.33
N GLU A 992 85.82 -8.38 59.49
CA GLU A 992 86.25 -7.35 60.46
C GLU A 992 85.55 -5.99 60.22
N GLU A 993 85.37 -5.59 58.95
CA GLU A 993 84.66 -4.37 58.56
C GLU A 993 83.15 -4.46 58.85
N LEU A 994 82.52 -5.59 58.54
CA LEU A 994 81.09 -5.84 58.81
C LEU A 994 80.81 -5.98 60.31
N GLU A 995 81.66 -6.66 61.07
CA GLU A 995 81.52 -6.82 62.52
C GLU A 995 81.48 -5.46 63.22
N SER A 996 82.37 -4.55 62.81
CA SER A 996 82.38 -3.15 63.27
C SER A 996 81.11 -2.38 62.86
N ARG A 997 80.68 -2.49 61.60
CA ARG A 997 79.46 -1.82 61.09
C ARG A 997 78.17 -2.34 61.74
N VAL A 998 78.06 -3.65 61.95
CA VAL A 998 76.92 -4.29 62.64
C VAL A 998 76.89 -3.87 64.11
N GLN A 999 78.00 -3.96 64.84
CA GLN A 999 78.04 -3.56 66.25
C GLN A 999 77.71 -2.07 66.44
N ALA A 1000 78.09 -1.20 65.51
CA ALA A 1000 77.68 0.20 65.53
C ALA A 1000 76.17 0.37 65.27
N TRP A 1001 75.61 -0.37 64.31
CA TRP A 1001 74.18 -0.33 63.99
C TRP A 1001 73.31 -0.85 65.14
N GLU A 1002 73.66 -1.99 65.74
CA GLU A 1002 72.93 -2.60 66.87
C GLU A 1002 72.97 -1.70 68.13
N GLN A 1003 74.04 -0.92 68.32
CA GLN A 1003 74.13 0.10 69.38
C GLN A 1003 73.33 1.37 69.08
N GLU A 1004 73.06 1.69 67.82
CA GLU A 1004 72.28 2.87 67.40
C GLU A 1004 70.77 2.59 67.33
N HIS A 1005 70.38 1.35 67.03
CA HIS A 1005 68.99 0.96 66.77
C HIS A 1005 68.34 0.11 67.88
N GLU A 1006 69.11 -0.34 68.89
CA GLU A 1006 68.67 -1.22 70.00
C GLU A 1006 68.03 -2.56 69.58
N ASP A 1007 68.22 -3.00 68.33
CA ASP A 1007 67.73 -4.25 67.75
C ASP A 1007 68.87 -5.05 67.10
N ALA A 1008 68.66 -6.34 66.83
CA ALA A 1008 69.68 -7.26 66.32
C ALA A 1008 69.71 -7.31 64.78
N PHE A 1009 70.89 -7.30 64.16
CA PHE A 1009 71.00 -7.29 62.70
C PHE A 1009 70.84 -8.70 62.10
N LEU A 1010 69.60 -9.05 61.76
CA LEU A 1010 69.23 -10.36 61.23
C LEU A 1010 69.49 -10.49 59.73
N VAL A 1011 70.14 -11.58 59.34
CA VAL A 1011 70.32 -12.03 57.95
C VAL A 1011 69.80 -13.46 57.85
N LYS A 1012 68.77 -13.68 57.02
CA LYS A 1012 68.05 -14.96 56.89
C LYS A 1012 67.37 -15.46 58.19
N GLY A 1013 67.20 -14.59 59.18
CA GLY A 1013 66.53 -14.88 60.45
C GLY A 1013 67.46 -15.17 61.65
N GLN A 1014 68.78 -15.05 61.47
CA GLN A 1014 69.79 -15.22 62.52
C GLN A 1014 70.76 -14.02 62.51
N GLN A 1015 71.49 -13.75 63.60
CA GLN A 1015 72.42 -12.60 63.62
C GLN A 1015 73.52 -12.78 62.57
N PHE A 1016 73.92 -11.71 61.88
CA PHE A 1016 74.91 -11.83 60.79
C PHE A 1016 76.23 -12.47 61.23
N MET A 1017 76.71 -12.16 62.43
CA MET A 1017 77.96 -12.75 62.96
C MET A 1017 77.82 -14.24 63.33
N GLU A 1018 76.62 -14.68 63.72
CA GLU A 1018 76.31 -16.09 63.89
C GLU A 1018 76.26 -16.81 62.54
N TYR A 1019 75.61 -16.21 61.52
CA TYR A 1019 75.61 -16.73 60.14
C TYR A 1019 77.02 -16.90 59.59
N VAL A 1020 77.87 -15.86 59.67
CA VAL A 1020 79.28 -15.93 59.23
C VAL A 1020 80.04 -17.03 59.97
N THR A 1021 79.81 -17.15 61.28
CA THR A 1021 80.44 -18.19 62.11
C THR A 1021 79.99 -19.59 61.73
N GLU A 1022 78.69 -19.80 61.51
CA GLU A 1022 78.10 -21.05 61.05
C GLU A 1022 78.64 -21.45 59.67
N GLN A 1023 78.70 -20.53 58.72
CA GLN A 1023 79.27 -20.78 57.39
C GLN A 1023 80.73 -21.25 57.49
N TRP A 1024 81.56 -20.61 58.32
CA TRP A 1024 82.92 -21.07 58.61
C TRP A 1024 82.96 -22.43 59.32
N GLN A 1025 82.01 -22.74 60.21
CA GLN A 1025 81.92 -24.06 60.88
C GLN A 1025 81.53 -25.17 59.89
N LEU A 1026 80.51 -24.95 59.05
CA LEU A 1026 80.08 -25.88 58.01
C LEU A 1026 81.23 -26.19 57.03
N TYR A 1027 81.95 -25.17 56.58
CA TYR A 1027 83.16 -25.33 55.75
C TYR A 1027 84.25 -26.15 56.46
N ARG A 1028 84.52 -25.88 57.76
CA ARG A 1028 85.49 -26.67 58.55
C ARG A 1028 85.06 -28.12 58.70
N MET A 1029 83.78 -28.37 58.98
CA MET A 1029 83.19 -29.71 59.10
C MET A 1029 83.25 -30.49 57.78
N GLU A 1030 82.98 -29.82 56.65
CA GLU A 1030 83.10 -30.44 55.33
C GLU A 1030 84.56 -30.77 54.99
N LYS A 1031 85.52 -29.90 55.31
CA LYS A 1031 86.96 -30.21 55.15
C LYS A 1031 87.45 -31.31 56.08
N GLU A 1032 86.95 -31.38 57.31
CA GLU A 1032 87.30 -32.46 58.24
C GLU A 1032 86.70 -33.81 57.77
N LYS A 1033 85.48 -33.80 57.23
CA LYS A 1033 84.86 -34.95 56.54
C LYS A 1033 85.64 -35.37 55.28
N GLU A 1034 86.08 -34.43 54.46
CA GLU A 1034 86.91 -34.69 53.27
C GLU A 1034 88.26 -35.34 53.66
N LYS A 1035 88.87 -34.84 54.75
CA LYS A 1035 90.09 -35.37 55.35
C LYS A 1035 89.90 -36.78 55.93
N GLN A 1036 88.76 -37.05 56.60
CA GLN A 1036 88.39 -38.39 57.07
C GLN A 1036 88.19 -39.36 55.89
N GLU A 1037 87.49 -38.96 54.82
CA GLU A 1037 87.37 -39.77 53.60
C GLU A 1037 88.73 -40.09 52.96
N ARG A 1038 89.62 -39.10 52.86
CA ARG A 1038 90.99 -39.28 52.35
C ARG A 1038 91.79 -40.26 53.24
N HIS A 1039 91.57 -40.25 54.56
CA HIS A 1039 92.17 -41.20 55.50
C HIS A 1039 91.60 -42.63 55.33
N LEU A 1040 90.28 -42.76 55.19
CA LEU A 1040 89.60 -44.04 54.96
C LEU A 1040 90.06 -44.69 53.64
N LYS A 1041 90.18 -43.88 52.58
CA LYS A 1041 90.68 -44.30 51.26
C LYS A 1041 92.14 -44.77 51.34
N LYS A 1042 93.00 -44.12 52.14
CA LYS A 1042 94.36 -44.61 52.41
C LYS A 1042 94.40 -45.92 53.21
N SER A 1043 93.57 -46.05 54.25
CA SER A 1043 93.55 -47.26 55.08
C SER A 1043 93.24 -48.52 54.25
N ARG A 1044 92.20 -48.43 53.40
CA ARG A 1044 91.80 -49.52 52.50
C ARG A 1044 92.87 -49.86 51.44
N GLN A 1045 93.69 -48.90 51.02
CA GLN A 1045 94.81 -49.16 50.12
C GLN A 1045 95.91 -49.98 50.81
N ILE A 1046 96.23 -49.67 52.07
CA ILE A 1046 97.25 -50.39 52.86
C ILE A 1046 96.80 -51.83 53.15
N GLU A 1047 95.52 -52.06 53.48
CA GLU A 1047 94.96 -53.40 53.66
C GLU A 1047 95.06 -54.26 52.39
N ALA A 1048 94.81 -53.66 51.21
CA ALA A 1048 94.93 -54.36 49.92
C ALA A 1048 96.39 -54.71 49.57
N GLU A 1049 97.34 -53.81 49.85
CA GLU A 1049 98.77 -54.03 49.56
C GLU A 1049 99.41 -55.12 50.44
N MET A 1050 98.91 -55.34 51.67
CA MET A 1050 99.39 -56.42 52.55
C MET A 1050 98.96 -57.84 52.12
N MET A 1051 97.92 -57.99 51.27
CA MET A 1051 97.32 -59.31 50.98
C MET A 1051 97.85 -60.02 49.73
N TYR A 1052 98.47 -59.31 48.76
CA TYR A 1052 98.79 -59.91 47.44
C TYR A 1052 100.19 -59.65 46.85
N GLY A 1053 100.97 -58.66 47.33
CA GLY A 1053 102.37 -58.46 46.91
C GLY A 1053 102.59 -57.84 45.51
N SER A 1054 103.87 -57.57 45.17
CA SER A 1054 104.26 -56.69 44.04
C SER A 1054 105.44 -57.21 43.19
N THR A 1055 105.45 -56.93 41.87
CA THR A 1055 106.48 -57.40 40.90
C THR A 1055 107.13 -56.29 40.05
N PRO A 1056 108.32 -56.48 39.40
CA PRO A 1056 109.21 -55.36 39.05
C PRO A 1056 109.87 -55.31 37.63
N ARG A 1057 110.55 -54.17 37.35
CA ARG A 1057 111.78 -53.95 36.48
C ARG A 1057 111.72 -53.60 34.95
N THR A 1058 112.01 -52.33 34.62
CA THR A 1058 113.21 -51.74 33.89
C THR A 1058 113.77 -52.32 32.55
N PRO A 1059 114.74 -51.66 31.84
CA PRO A 1059 114.97 -50.22 31.53
C PRO A 1059 115.51 -49.93 30.09
N ILE A 1060 115.70 -48.64 29.73
CA ILE A 1060 116.73 -48.18 28.76
C ILE A 1060 117.08 -46.67 28.95
N LYS A 1061 117.80 -45.98 28.04
CA LYS A 1061 119.19 -45.45 28.11
C LYS A 1061 119.18 -44.01 27.51
N ARG A 1062 119.96 -42.94 27.82
CA ARG A 1062 121.07 -42.50 28.74
C ARG A 1062 120.71 -41.02 29.14
N ARG A 1063 121.51 -40.08 29.74
CA ARG A 1063 122.91 -39.91 30.21
C ARG A 1063 122.96 -38.73 31.25
N VAL A 1064 124.01 -38.69 32.10
CA VAL A 1064 124.84 -37.52 32.57
C VAL A 1064 124.25 -36.09 32.44
N LEU A 1065 124.15 -35.23 33.47
CA LEU A 1065 124.78 -35.15 34.81
C LEU A 1065 123.75 -34.91 35.97
N THR A 1066 124.20 -34.68 37.21
CA THR A 1066 123.52 -35.01 38.50
C THR A 1066 123.44 -33.82 39.50
N PRO A 1067 122.94 -33.93 40.77
CA PRO A 1067 122.19 -35.00 41.50
C PRO A 1067 120.95 -34.52 42.36
N HIS A 1068 120.31 -35.49 43.08
CA HIS A 1068 119.37 -35.35 44.26
C HIS A 1068 117.91 -34.84 44.03
N THR A 1069 116.80 -35.36 44.62
CA THR A 1069 116.33 -36.71 45.08
C THR A 1069 114.74 -36.67 45.19
N PRO A 1070 113.97 -37.79 45.28
CA PRO A 1070 112.61 -37.88 44.65
C PRO A 1070 111.36 -38.20 45.53
N GLY A 1071 110.14 -38.26 44.91
CA GLY A 1071 108.94 -38.94 45.46
C GLY A 1071 107.64 -38.93 44.60
N LYS A 1072 106.98 -40.12 44.40
CA LYS A 1072 105.69 -40.42 43.68
C LYS A 1072 105.31 -41.93 43.82
N LEU A 1073 104.12 -42.49 43.49
CA LEU A 1073 102.67 -42.11 43.55
C LEU A 1073 101.76 -43.32 43.09
N ASN A 1074 100.43 -43.26 43.36
CA ASN A 1074 99.31 -44.08 42.79
C ASN A 1074 99.10 -45.57 43.24
N GLY A 1075 97.92 -46.16 42.92
CA GLY A 1075 97.45 -47.55 43.19
C GLY A 1075 96.09 -47.90 42.48
N THR A 1076 95.49 -49.11 42.60
CA THR A 1076 94.19 -49.50 41.94
C THR A 1076 93.50 -50.83 42.41
N SER A 1077 92.14 -50.87 42.40
CA SER A 1077 91.18 -52.00 42.13
C SER A 1077 91.17 -53.27 43.06
N ILE A 1078 90.14 -54.14 43.20
CA ILE A 1078 89.10 -54.75 42.31
C ILE A 1078 87.71 -54.95 43.03
N SER A 1079 86.67 -55.44 42.32
CA SER A 1079 85.21 -55.49 42.60
C SER A 1079 84.57 -56.83 43.06
N SER A 1080 83.33 -56.81 43.60
CA SER A 1080 82.37 -57.94 43.54
C SER A 1080 80.85 -57.59 43.64
N ALA A 1081 80.05 -58.27 42.80
CA ALA A 1081 78.65 -58.78 42.88
C ALA A 1081 77.42 -58.06 43.52
N THR A 1082 76.26 -58.28 42.85
CA THR A 1082 74.85 -58.39 43.34
C THR A 1082 74.03 -57.10 43.65
N PRO A 1083 72.67 -57.12 43.55
CA PRO A 1083 71.93 -56.02 42.90
C PRO A 1083 70.74 -55.37 43.69
N ASN A 1084 70.04 -54.43 43.02
CA ASN A 1084 68.84 -53.66 43.43
C ASN A 1084 69.14 -52.56 44.48
N SER A 1085 68.43 -51.42 44.59
CA SER A 1085 67.68 -50.58 43.62
C SER A 1085 67.29 -49.25 44.31
N THR A 1086 66.95 -48.10 43.70
CA THR A 1086 67.29 -47.46 42.40
C THR A 1086 66.77 -46.00 42.47
N VAL A 1087 67.63 -44.96 42.45
CA VAL A 1087 67.18 -43.54 42.34
C VAL A 1087 68.11 -42.66 41.49
N ARG A 1088 67.72 -42.38 40.24
CA ARG A 1088 67.50 -41.02 39.66
C ARG A 1088 67.53 -41.01 38.12
N SER A 1089 66.53 -40.32 37.55
CA SER A 1089 66.56 -39.54 36.30
C SER A 1089 67.25 -40.15 35.07
N ALA A 1090 66.46 -40.68 34.14
CA ALA A 1090 66.93 -41.21 32.86
C ALA A 1090 66.74 -40.21 31.68
N PHE A 1091 67.43 -40.50 30.56
CA PHE A 1091 67.18 -39.92 29.23
C PHE A 1091 65.99 -40.57 28.53
N GLY A 1092 65.38 -39.84 27.60
CA GLY A 1092 64.55 -40.32 26.46
C GLY A 1092 64.28 -39.11 25.55
N ALA A 1093 64.65 -39.07 24.27
CA ALA A 1093 64.33 -39.97 23.13
C ALA A 1093 62.81 -40.00 22.86
N THR A 1094 62.29 -39.80 21.63
CA THR A 1094 62.86 -40.08 20.28
C THR A 1094 62.61 -38.94 19.25
N LEU A 1095 63.54 -38.59 18.35
CA LEU A 1095 63.72 -39.05 16.93
C LEU A 1095 62.46 -38.91 16.04
N TYR A 1096 62.46 -38.41 14.79
CA TYR A 1096 63.41 -37.73 13.87
C TYR A 1096 62.58 -36.68 13.06
N HIS A 1097 63.10 -35.60 12.44
CA HIS A 1097 64.01 -35.53 11.29
C HIS A 1097 64.57 -34.10 11.05
N SER A 1098 65.55 -33.97 10.14
CA SER A 1098 66.33 -32.76 9.83
C SER A 1098 66.14 -32.30 8.34
N PRO A 1099 66.87 -31.30 7.77
CA PRO A 1099 66.66 -29.87 8.04
C PRO A 1099 66.70 -28.93 6.78
N THR A 1100 66.38 -27.64 7.02
CA THR A 1100 66.89 -26.41 6.31
C THR A 1100 66.66 -26.14 4.80
N SER A 1101 65.76 -25.17 4.54
CA SER A 1101 66.02 -23.86 3.87
C SER A 1101 66.02 -23.64 2.32
N ARG A 1102 65.40 -22.51 1.94
CA ARG A 1102 65.47 -21.67 0.70
C ARG A 1102 64.92 -22.18 -0.66
N LEU A 1103 63.75 -21.62 -1.02
CA LEU A 1103 63.41 -20.81 -2.24
C LEU A 1103 64.22 -20.95 -3.55
N PRO A 1104 63.65 -20.64 -4.75
CA PRO A 1104 62.26 -20.77 -5.28
C PRO A 1104 62.35 -21.48 -6.70
N PRO A 1105 61.57 -21.22 -7.78
CA PRO A 1105 60.24 -20.61 -8.00
C PRO A 1105 59.27 -21.53 -8.81
N SER A 1106 58.28 -20.96 -9.50
CA SER A 1106 57.20 -21.64 -10.24
C SER A 1106 57.54 -22.15 -11.66
N GLY A 1107 56.81 -23.17 -12.14
CA GLY A 1107 56.51 -23.37 -13.57
C GLY A 1107 56.64 -24.79 -14.12
N GLY A 1108 55.82 -25.15 -15.12
CA GLY A 1108 55.98 -26.36 -15.95
C GLY A 1108 54.77 -27.31 -16.01
N LYS A 1109 54.52 -27.90 -17.20
CA LYS A 1109 53.48 -28.92 -17.49
C LYS A 1109 54.11 -30.10 -18.24
N LEU A 1110 53.48 -31.28 -18.11
CA LEU A 1110 53.63 -32.50 -18.94
C LEU A 1110 54.99 -33.25 -18.83
N GLY A 1111 55.06 -34.59 -18.94
CA GLY A 1111 53.97 -35.58 -18.95
C GLY A 1111 54.38 -37.01 -19.39
N GLN A 1112 53.48 -37.97 -19.11
CA GLN A 1112 53.29 -39.30 -19.73
C GLN A 1112 54.34 -40.45 -19.63
N ALA A 1113 53.86 -41.56 -19.04
CA ALA A 1113 54.13 -42.97 -19.39
C ALA A 1113 53.03 -43.83 -18.68
N ARG A 1114 52.32 -44.83 -19.23
CA ARG A 1114 52.24 -45.51 -20.56
C ARG A 1114 50.75 -45.81 -20.91
N THR A 1115 50.46 -46.26 -22.15
CA THR A 1115 49.14 -46.49 -22.79
C THR A 1115 48.78 -48.00 -22.94
N PRO A 1116 47.61 -48.46 -23.50
CA PRO A 1116 46.33 -47.83 -23.93
C PRO A 1116 45.14 -48.22 -22.99
N SER A 1117 43.83 -48.47 -23.28
CA SER A 1117 42.85 -48.55 -24.42
C SER A 1117 41.40 -48.26 -23.84
N ARG A 1118 40.21 -48.11 -24.47
CA ARG A 1118 39.43 -48.58 -25.67
C ARG A 1118 38.86 -50.02 -25.59
N VAL A 1119 37.55 -50.32 -25.73
CA VAL A 1119 36.29 -49.59 -26.15
C VAL A 1119 35.09 -50.03 -25.25
N ALA A 1120 33.90 -49.41 -25.34
CA ALA A 1120 32.72 -49.59 -24.46
C ALA A 1120 31.54 -50.43 -25.04
N VAL A 1121 30.61 -50.90 -24.17
CA VAL A 1121 29.13 -51.09 -24.36
C VAL A 1121 28.44 -51.61 -23.05
N LYS A 1122 27.09 -51.48 -22.93
CA LYS A 1122 26.20 -51.95 -21.81
C LYS A 1122 26.04 -53.50 -21.75
N PRO A 1123 25.34 -54.19 -20.79
CA PRO A 1123 24.55 -53.79 -19.58
C PRO A 1123 25.13 -54.52 -18.30
N PRO A 1124 24.47 -55.25 -17.34
CA PRO A 1124 23.06 -55.43 -16.91
C PRO A 1124 22.82 -55.41 -15.34
N ARG A 1125 22.33 -56.53 -14.76
CA ARG A 1125 21.88 -56.90 -13.36
C ARG A 1125 21.96 -58.46 -13.25
N PRO A 1126 21.69 -59.20 -12.13
CA PRO A 1126 20.98 -58.92 -10.85
C PRO A 1126 21.74 -59.40 -9.55
N GLY A 1127 21.20 -59.45 -8.31
CA GLY A 1127 19.96 -58.92 -7.69
C GLY A 1127 19.58 -59.59 -6.33
N HIS A 1128 18.43 -59.19 -5.74
CA HIS A 1128 17.81 -59.66 -4.48
C HIS A 1128 18.56 -59.37 -3.15
N ARG A 1129 17.90 -59.24 -1.98
CA ARG A 1129 16.56 -59.71 -1.58
C ARG A 1129 15.77 -58.69 -0.70
N GLU A 1130 14.47 -58.54 -1.02
CA GLU A 1130 13.26 -58.44 -0.14
C GLU A 1130 13.33 -57.71 1.23
N ARG A 1131 12.36 -56.87 1.63
CA ARG A 1131 10.94 -56.64 1.19
C ARG A 1131 10.54 -55.15 1.52
N ASN A 1132 9.30 -54.64 1.49
CA ASN A 1132 7.96 -55.26 1.49
C ASN A 1132 6.91 -54.61 0.54
N LYS A 1133 5.91 -53.89 1.08
CA LYS A 1133 4.51 -53.70 0.59
C LYS A 1133 3.85 -52.53 1.36
N GLU A 1134 2.71 -51.88 1.06
CA GLU A 1134 1.75 -51.72 -0.09
C GLU A 1134 0.64 -50.71 0.34
N ASN A 1135 -0.20 -50.05 -0.48
CA ASN A 1135 -0.17 -49.72 -1.92
C ASN A 1135 -1.17 -48.58 -2.26
N MET A 1136 -1.11 -48.05 -3.49
CA MET A 1136 -2.16 -47.24 -4.15
C MET A 1136 -2.93 -48.09 -5.18
N SER A 1137 -4.09 -47.62 -5.67
CA SER A 1137 -4.74 -48.13 -6.88
C SER A 1137 -5.35 -47.01 -7.75
N GLN A 1138 -5.44 -47.27 -9.05
CA GLN A 1138 -5.96 -46.36 -10.09
C GLN A 1138 -7.21 -46.97 -10.75
N LEU A 1139 -7.97 -46.16 -11.51
CA LEU A 1139 -9.12 -46.59 -12.32
C LEU A 1139 -9.07 -45.96 -13.72
N ASN A 1140 -9.50 -46.70 -14.75
CA ASN A 1140 -9.59 -46.20 -16.13
C ASN A 1140 -10.50 -47.11 -17.01
N GLY A 1141 -11.55 -46.56 -17.63
CA GLY A 1141 -12.47 -47.25 -18.57
C GLY A 1141 -13.40 -48.32 -17.95
N THR A 1142 -14.56 -48.67 -18.49
CA THR A 1142 -15.15 -48.41 -19.83
C THR A 1142 -16.69 -48.53 -19.78
N THR A 1143 -17.41 -47.79 -20.65
CA THR A 1143 -18.84 -47.88 -21.05
C THR A 1143 -19.86 -48.66 -20.21
N LEU A 1144 -21.01 -48.02 -19.91
CA LEU A 1144 -22.33 -48.54 -20.33
C LEU A 1144 -23.40 -47.43 -20.36
N SER A 1145 -24.43 -47.60 -21.19
CA SER A 1145 -25.52 -46.64 -21.39
C SER A 1145 -26.86 -47.29 -21.09
N GLY A 1146 -27.69 -46.64 -20.25
CA GLY A 1146 -29.07 -47.03 -19.98
C GLY A 1146 -29.91 -45.78 -19.73
N GLY A 1147 -30.92 -45.54 -20.57
CA GLY A 1147 -31.76 -44.34 -20.52
C GLY A 1147 -33.17 -44.61 -19.99
N CYS A 1148 -33.77 -43.60 -19.37
CA CYS A 1148 -35.21 -43.56 -19.04
C CYS A 1148 -35.75 -42.14 -19.20
N THR A 1149 -36.93 -42.04 -19.81
CA THR A 1149 -37.81 -40.85 -19.91
C THR A 1149 -39.26 -41.37 -19.99
N PRO A 1150 -40.33 -40.55 -19.94
CA PRO A 1150 -40.41 -39.10 -19.65
C PRO A 1150 -41.44 -38.74 -18.56
N THR A 1151 -41.44 -37.48 -18.10
CA THR A 1151 -42.67 -36.69 -17.85
C THR A 1151 -42.31 -35.20 -17.72
N ALA A 1152 -43.30 -34.31 -17.87
CA ALA A 1152 -43.09 -32.87 -18.11
C ALA A 1152 -44.32 -32.05 -17.64
N PRO A 1153 -44.32 -30.69 -17.72
CA PRO A 1153 -43.21 -29.73 -17.63
C PRO A 1153 -43.43 -28.67 -16.51
N ALA A 1154 -42.40 -27.88 -16.22
CA ALA A 1154 -42.53 -26.58 -15.55
C ALA A 1154 -41.87 -25.48 -16.42
N GLN A 1155 -42.26 -24.22 -16.21
CA GLN A 1155 -41.99 -23.13 -17.17
C GLN A 1155 -40.49 -22.78 -17.26
N ARG A 1156 -39.98 -22.65 -18.50
CA ARG A 1156 -38.66 -22.08 -18.78
C ARG A 1156 -38.73 -20.56 -18.73
N ASN A 1157 -37.78 -19.94 -18.01
CA ASN A 1157 -37.42 -18.54 -18.25
C ASN A 1157 -36.57 -18.47 -19.53
N TYR A 1158 -36.80 -17.45 -20.36
CA TYR A 1158 -36.04 -17.18 -21.58
C TYR A 1158 -35.29 -15.85 -21.41
N SER A 1159 -33.96 -15.90 -21.25
CA SER A 1159 -33.06 -14.74 -21.39
C SER A 1159 -31.63 -15.19 -21.74
N VAL A 1160 -30.88 -15.70 -20.75
CA VAL A 1160 -29.47 -16.17 -20.82
C VAL A 1160 -29.04 -16.81 -22.15
N ASN A 1161 -29.83 -17.77 -22.68
CA ASN A 1161 -29.50 -18.49 -23.91
C ASN A 1161 -29.43 -17.60 -25.16
N SER A 1162 -30.11 -16.44 -25.20
CA SER A 1162 -30.14 -15.56 -26.39
C SER A 1162 -28.84 -14.77 -26.56
N VAL A 1163 -28.21 -14.31 -25.48
CA VAL A 1163 -26.94 -13.57 -25.58
C VAL A 1163 -25.77 -14.53 -25.83
N ALA A 1164 -25.80 -15.70 -25.19
CA ALA A 1164 -24.86 -16.79 -25.47
C ALA A 1164 -25.04 -17.36 -26.90
N SER A 1165 -26.27 -17.50 -27.40
CA SER A 1165 -26.51 -17.85 -28.81
C SER A 1165 -26.02 -16.74 -29.73
N THR A 1166 -26.20 -15.46 -29.40
CA THR A 1166 -25.71 -14.35 -30.22
C THR A 1166 -24.18 -14.34 -30.36
N TYR A 1167 -23.42 -14.63 -29.29
CA TYR A 1167 -21.96 -14.79 -29.40
C TYR A 1167 -21.56 -16.09 -30.14
N SER A 1168 -22.31 -17.18 -29.97
CA SER A 1168 -22.10 -18.43 -30.70
C SER A 1168 -22.42 -18.31 -32.20
N GLU A 1169 -23.48 -17.58 -32.55
CA GLU A 1169 -23.88 -17.21 -33.91
C GLU A 1169 -22.82 -16.30 -34.52
N PHE A 1170 -22.30 -15.30 -33.78
CA PHE A 1170 -21.17 -14.48 -34.22
C PHE A 1170 -19.93 -15.32 -34.50
N ALA A 1171 -19.52 -16.22 -33.59
CA ALA A 1171 -18.41 -17.14 -33.81
C ALA A 1171 -18.66 -18.10 -34.99
N ARG A 1172 -19.91 -18.49 -35.23
CA ARG A 1172 -20.33 -19.33 -36.38
C ARG A 1172 -20.31 -18.56 -37.70
N GLU A 1173 -20.77 -17.31 -37.73
CA GLU A 1173 -20.69 -16.44 -38.92
C GLU A 1173 -19.24 -16.05 -39.22
N LEU A 1174 -18.40 -15.80 -38.21
CA LEU A 1174 -16.95 -15.71 -38.38
C LEU A 1174 -16.36 -17.01 -38.96
N SER A 1175 -16.79 -18.18 -38.46
CA SER A 1175 -16.36 -19.48 -38.97
C SER A 1175 -16.86 -19.79 -40.38
N LYS A 1176 -17.88 -19.08 -40.88
CA LYS A 1176 -18.29 -19.09 -42.30
C LYS A 1176 -17.47 -18.08 -43.11
N ALA A 1177 -17.27 -16.87 -42.59
CA ALA A 1177 -16.49 -15.82 -43.24
C ALA A 1177 -15.02 -16.21 -43.44
N SER A 1178 -14.39 -16.87 -42.45
CA SER A 1178 -13.03 -17.40 -42.53
C SER A 1178 -12.89 -18.61 -43.48
N ARG A 1179 -14.01 -19.17 -43.98
CA ARG A 1179 -14.05 -20.19 -45.03
C ARG A 1179 -14.34 -19.58 -46.42
N CYS A 1180 -14.46 -18.26 -46.53
CA CYS A 1180 -14.61 -17.56 -47.80
C CYS A 1180 -13.23 -17.23 -48.39
N ASP A 1181 -12.64 -18.20 -49.09
CA ASP A 1181 -11.27 -18.16 -49.64
C ASP A 1181 -11.09 -17.11 -50.75
N THR A 1182 -10.94 -15.84 -50.36
CA THR A 1182 -10.57 -14.72 -51.28
C THR A 1182 -9.59 -13.70 -50.69
N SER A 1183 -9.40 -13.63 -49.36
CA SER A 1183 -8.65 -12.55 -48.70
C SER A 1183 -7.27 -12.97 -48.16
N SER A 1184 -6.38 -13.47 -49.02
CA SER A 1184 -4.97 -13.73 -48.63
C SER A 1184 -3.92 -13.59 -49.75
N ARG A 1185 -4.30 -13.63 -51.04
CA ARG A 1185 -3.36 -13.75 -52.17
C ARG A 1185 -3.17 -12.52 -53.07
N VAL A 1186 -3.73 -11.35 -52.71
CA VAL A 1186 -3.72 -10.15 -53.58
C VAL A 1186 -2.85 -8.99 -53.08
N LEU A 1187 -2.54 -8.91 -51.78
CA LEU A 1187 -2.00 -7.68 -51.15
C LEU A 1187 -0.47 -7.61 -51.00
N ASN A 1188 0.29 -8.66 -51.36
CA ASN A 1188 1.76 -8.68 -51.26
C ASN A 1188 2.44 -8.75 -52.65
N SER A 1189 2.47 -7.62 -53.37
CA SER A 1189 3.32 -7.43 -54.56
C SER A 1189 3.56 -5.96 -54.89
N THR A 1190 4.84 -5.56 -54.96
CA THR A 1190 5.43 -4.26 -55.39
C THR A 1190 5.77 -3.18 -54.35
N THR A 1191 6.76 -3.48 -53.49
CA THR A 1191 7.84 -2.51 -53.16
C THR A 1191 9.16 -3.24 -52.88
N THR A 1192 9.88 -3.60 -53.94
CA THR A 1192 11.31 -3.93 -53.88
C THR A 1192 12.14 -2.64 -53.99
N ASN A 1193 13.32 -2.64 -53.38
CA ASN A 1193 14.20 -1.47 -53.34
C ASN A 1193 14.67 -1.05 -54.74
N ALA A 1194 14.69 0.26 -54.99
CA ALA A 1194 15.53 0.92 -55.98
C ALA A 1194 16.31 2.03 -55.27
N TYR A 1195 17.64 2.01 -55.37
CA TYR A 1195 18.52 2.99 -54.72
C TYR A 1195 18.66 4.26 -55.58
N CYS A 1196 18.39 5.42 -55.00
CA CYS A 1196 19.14 6.68 -55.12
C CYS A 1196 18.57 7.67 -54.09
#